data_AF-A0A327HM59-F1
#
_entry.id   AF-A0A327HM59-F1
#
_cell.length_a   1.000
_cell.length_b   1.000
_cell.length_c   1.000
_cell.angle_alpha   90.00
_cell.angle_beta   90.00
_cell.angle_gamma   90.00
#
_symmetry.space_group_name_H-M   'P 1'
#
loop_
_entity.id
_entity.type
_entity.pdbx_description
1 polymer ?
#
loop_
_entity_poly.entity_id
_entity_poly.type
_entity_poly.pdbx_seq_one_letter_code
_entity_poly.pdbx_strand_id
1 'polypeptide(L)'
;MNLMNLTIILYFLILLGLFLGVSKGLGSFSSTLRGIAFFSLEKAPVGLVDLFPKKKGSAANMWMTFGLIWMPIASTLTFINLWLEYDSTALMSAFGDFDKGKLESAAYVSTFWGFLSMTLIGASLHIQNRILGTKISSEAGASMISTFWFVLTLILVVISFTSFAPHTAQASAFFVAYGILGMGVLSVHLMSIHDNKSSEMMTSSWLIIFSFGALIYSTFSNILYFLSGSEEIAWQVSKSIHGWWLIPMSMSVAFFLIPKNTGNIVWSKLLSITSILLIFITLTPFMSYTGLGLGTDDNIFTIQISLWSTLALIPIFATTFNLFATMRGRWESMVESTSTAACLVAILLLPIGAIGGLFSSISTFGGDASLAGIGSSMDHLLLWGVGGLSAFAVVNSMLPESMGLENYERSRQRLSFWFVTVGAIGSSLMSIMSNFVKQAVEETGYLATVEALEDTTVMVAVMFYFFTIGTFVATHQFILTRSRGQPIGSINNENLAIEKFSLMSGSYTIRELLGKGLSLDTEIIVNEEVIEEELGETKIRVSAGLHETDGVDVSIISDTADEVLWQLSDYLKENDLKIFDIFKQLDEDSSMTLSAYEFREGLNKLGLANLPPHEVDRLVNALDINGDGMIDLPELGLAFTKDMMPAKIIKPSENNPANLSKLKKSELIEIADEKGIDSSGTKKDIIDRLVIEEE
;
A
#
# COMPACT_ATOMS: atom_id res chain seq x y z
N MET A 1 -15.11 -23.10 41.03
CA MET A 1 -14.22 -22.67 39.93
C MET A 1 -14.82 -21.39 39.39
N ASN A 2 -14.07 -20.27 39.37
CA ASN A 2 -14.58 -19.01 38.82
C ASN A 2 -14.99 -19.23 37.35
N LEU A 3 -16.05 -18.56 36.87
CA LEU A 3 -16.58 -18.67 35.51
C LEU A 3 -15.49 -18.40 34.47
N MET A 4 -14.61 -17.42 34.74
CA MET A 4 -13.41 -17.14 33.94
C MET A 4 -12.47 -18.35 33.82
N ASN A 5 -12.23 -19.11 34.88
CA ASN A 5 -11.34 -20.28 34.80
C ASN A 5 -11.93 -21.38 33.90
N LEU A 6 -13.26 -21.53 33.89
CA LEU A 6 -13.94 -22.48 33.01
C LEU A 6 -13.80 -22.07 31.53
N THR A 7 -13.93 -20.78 31.22
CA THR A 7 -13.75 -20.29 29.84
C THR A 7 -12.31 -20.47 29.36
N ILE A 8 -11.31 -20.22 30.21
CA ILE A 8 -9.90 -20.44 29.88
C ILE A 8 -9.63 -21.91 29.57
N ILE A 9 -10.14 -22.82 30.39
CA ILE A 9 -9.99 -24.28 30.13
C ILE A 9 -10.62 -24.65 28.79
N LEU A 10 -11.81 -24.13 28.49
CA LEU A 10 -12.49 -24.36 27.20
C LEU A 10 -11.64 -23.88 26.02
N TYR A 11 -11.01 -22.70 26.13
CA TYR A 11 -10.10 -22.19 25.11
C TYR A 11 -8.92 -23.14 24.83
N PHE A 12 -8.24 -23.62 25.88
CA PHE A 12 -7.13 -24.56 25.70
C PHE A 12 -7.58 -25.91 25.14
N LEU A 13 -8.78 -26.38 25.48
CA LEU A 13 -9.37 -27.57 24.88
C LEU A 13 -9.66 -27.38 23.38
N ILE A 14 -10.11 -26.19 22.97
CA ILE A 14 -10.29 -25.84 21.55
C ILE A 14 -8.94 -25.89 20.83
N LEU A 15 -7.89 -25.25 21.37
CA LEU A 15 -6.55 -25.28 20.76
C LEU A 15 -5.99 -26.70 20.64
N LEU A 16 -6.12 -27.51 21.71
CA LEU A 16 -5.68 -28.90 21.70
C LEU A 16 -6.46 -29.72 20.67
N GLY A 17 -7.78 -29.52 20.58
CA GLY A 17 -8.64 -30.16 19.58
C GLY A 17 -8.23 -29.80 18.16
N LEU A 18 -7.95 -28.53 17.87
CA LEU A 18 -7.47 -28.07 16.57
C LEU A 18 -6.09 -28.67 16.24
N PHE A 19 -5.16 -28.63 17.20
CA PHE A 19 -3.83 -29.22 17.02
C PHE A 19 -3.91 -30.72 16.71
N LEU A 20 -4.69 -31.49 17.49
CA LEU A 20 -4.86 -32.92 17.28
C LEU A 20 -5.57 -33.23 15.95
N GLY A 21 -6.62 -32.48 15.61
CA GLY A 21 -7.38 -32.67 14.38
C GLY A 21 -6.55 -32.41 13.11
N VAL A 22 -5.65 -31.43 13.17
CA VAL A 22 -4.73 -31.11 12.09
C VAL A 22 -3.57 -32.11 12.02
N SER A 23 -2.94 -32.45 13.16
CA SER A 23 -1.73 -33.28 13.20
C SER A 23 -1.96 -34.77 13.00
N LYS A 24 -3.06 -35.33 13.52
CA LYS A 24 -3.40 -36.75 13.40
C LYS A 24 -4.41 -37.06 12.28
N GLY A 25 -4.87 -36.01 11.59
CA GLY A 25 -5.96 -36.07 10.64
C GLY A 25 -7.34 -36.03 11.30
N LEU A 26 -8.33 -35.52 10.58
CA LEU A 26 -9.67 -35.22 11.11
C LEU A 26 -10.51 -36.47 11.42
N GLY A 27 -10.08 -37.70 11.10
CA GLY A 27 -10.77 -38.94 11.48
C GLY A 27 -12.29 -38.93 11.22
N SER A 28 -13.09 -39.39 12.20
CA SER A 28 -14.56 -39.30 12.18
C SER A 28 -15.10 -37.88 12.35
N PHE A 29 -14.31 -36.95 12.86
CA PHE A 29 -14.66 -35.53 12.94
C PHE A 29 -14.71 -34.88 11.55
N SER A 30 -14.05 -35.46 10.55
CA SER A 30 -14.13 -35.01 9.15
C SER A 30 -15.56 -35.08 8.60
N SER A 31 -16.35 -36.10 8.96
CA SER A 31 -17.74 -36.22 8.49
C SER A 31 -18.66 -35.22 9.18
N THR A 32 -18.44 -34.93 10.46
CA THR A 32 -19.15 -33.88 11.20
C THR A 32 -18.79 -32.49 10.70
N LEU A 33 -17.49 -32.19 10.51
CA LEU A 33 -17.02 -30.93 9.92
C LEU A 33 -17.57 -30.76 8.50
N ARG A 34 -17.55 -31.84 7.70
CA ARG A 34 -18.17 -31.83 6.37
C ARG A 34 -19.67 -31.62 6.46
N GLY A 35 -20.35 -32.16 7.47
CA GLY A 35 -21.76 -31.90 7.73
C GLY A 35 -22.05 -30.45 8.14
N ILE A 36 -21.25 -29.85 9.01
CA ILE A 36 -21.35 -28.44 9.43
C ILE A 36 -21.01 -27.51 8.26
N ALA A 37 -19.91 -27.77 7.56
CA ALA A 37 -19.53 -27.05 6.35
C ALA A 37 -20.62 -27.18 5.29
N PHE A 38 -21.09 -28.38 4.97
CA PHE A 38 -22.16 -28.59 3.99
C PHE A 38 -23.50 -27.96 4.42
N PHE A 39 -23.85 -28.01 5.71
CA PHE A 39 -25.06 -27.35 6.22
C PHE A 39 -24.95 -25.83 6.13
N SER A 40 -23.85 -25.25 6.60
CA SER A 40 -23.57 -23.81 6.59
C SER A 40 -23.25 -23.26 5.19
N LEU A 41 -22.78 -24.10 4.25
CA LEU A 41 -22.27 -23.70 2.94
C LEU A 41 -23.08 -24.22 1.76
N GLU A 42 -24.03 -25.15 1.91
CA GLU A 42 -24.83 -25.70 0.79
C GLU A 42 -26.34 -25.84 1.08
N LYS A 43 -26.76 -26.06 2.34
CA LYS A 43 -28.18 -26.34 2.65
C LYS A 43 -28.99 -25.18 3.26
N ALA A 44 -28.36 -24.12 3.77
CA ALA A 44 -29.11 -23.02 4.39
C ALA A 44 -28.54 -21.63 3.99
N PRO A 45 -29.28 -20.80 3.23
CA PRO A 45 -30.54 -21.06 2.52
C PRO A 45 -30.30 -21.82 1.19
N VAL A 46 -31.12 -22.84 0.91
CA VAL A 46 -31.01 -23.69 -0.31
C VAL A 46 -30.94 -22.82 -1.58
N GLY A 47 -29.91 -23.03 -2.38
CA GLY A 47 -29.71 -22.34 -3.67
C GLY A 47 -29.08 -20.94 -3.58
N LEU A 48 -28.92 -20.34 -2.39
CA LEU A 48 -28.28 -19.03 -2.25
C LEU A 48 -26.79 -19.08 -2.62
N VAL A 49 -26.14 -20.19 -2.28
CA VAL A 49 -24.71 -20.44 -2.54
C VAL A 49 -24.41 -20.48 -4.03
N ASP A 50 -25.37 -20.88 -4.86
CA ASP A 50 -25.20 -20.92 -6.31
C ASP A 50 -25.15 -19.53 -6.96
N LEU A 51 -25.54 -18.47 -6.22
CA LEU A 51 -25.34 -17.07 -6.63
C LEU A 51 -23.87 -16.66 -6.55
N PHE A 52 -23.03 -17.46 -5.88
CA PHE A 52 -21.63 -17.13 -5.64
C PHE A 52 -20.67 -17.90 -6.55
N PRO A 53 -19.57 -17.27 -6.98
CA PRO A 53 -18.58 -17.90 -7.83
C PRO A 53 -17.91 -19.11 -7.14
N LYS A 54 -17.71 -20.18 -7.92
CA LYS A 54 -16.99 -21.40 -7.52
C LYS A 54 -15.54 -21.43 -8.02
N LYS A 55 -15.05 -20.32 -8.58
CA LYS A 55 -13.70 -20.21 -9.18
C LYS A 55 -12.65 -20.10 -8.07
N LYS A 56 -11.45 -20.63 -8.30
CA LYS A 56 -10.34 -20.51 -7.36
C LYS A 56 -10.06 -19.04 -7.03
N GLY A 57 -9.91 -18.72 -5.75
CA GLY A 57 -9.61 -17.38 -5.26
C GLY A 57 -10.82 -16.44 -5.15
N SER A 58 -12.02 -16.87 -5.54
CA SER A 58 -13.18 -15.98 -5.53
C SER A 58 -13.63 -15.59 -4.12
N ALA A 59 -13.52 -16.48 -3.13
CA ALA A 59 -13.81 -16.14 -1.75
C ALA A 59 -12.83 -15.09 -1.22
N ALA A 60 -11.53 -15.32 -1.41
CA ALA A 60 -10.49 -14.40 -0.96
C ALA A 60 -10.68 -13.00 -1.57
N ASN A 61 -10.95 -12.94 -2.88
CA ASN A 61 -11.27 -11.71 -3.59
C ASN A 61 -12.47 -10.97 -2.98
N MET A 62 -13.58 -11.68 -2.75
CA MET A 62 -14.81 -11.07 -2.22
C MET A 62 -14.61 -10.50 -0.81
N TRP A 63 -14.00 -11.26 0.09
CA TRP A 63 -13.65 -10.82 1.44
C TRP A 63 -12.74 -9.59 1.42
N MET A 64 -11.65 -9.60 0.64
CA MET A 64 -10.73 -8.47 0.56
C MET A 64 -11.37 -7.25 -0.12
N THR A 65 -12.26 -7.43 -1.10
CA THR A 65 -13.00 -6.33 -1.74
C THR A 65 -13.95 -5.67 -0.74
N PHE A 66 -14.67 -6.44 0.08
CA PHE A 66 -15.49 -5.89 1.16
C PHE A 66 -14.66 -5.20 2.24
N GLY A 67 -13.49 -5.75 2.58
CA GLY A 67 -12.53 -5.08 3.46
C GLY A 67 -12.06 -3.74 2.92
N LEU A 68 -11.78 -3.67 1.62
CA LEU A 68 -11.43 -2.42 0.93
C LEU A 68 -12.57 -1.39 0.97
N ILE A 69 -13.83 -1.81 0.84
CA ILE A 69 -15.00 -0.92 0.97
C ILE A 69 -15.12 -0.37 2.39
N TRP A 70 -14.89 -1.22 3.40
CA TRP A 70 -14.91 -0.79 4.80
C TRP A 70 -13.75 0.12 5.17
N MET A 71 -12.60 0.02 4.50
CA MET A 71 -11.39 0.76 4.82
C MET A 71 -11.60 2.30 4.92
N PRO A 72 -12.12 3.00 3.90
CA PRO A 72 -12.39 4.44 3.99
C PRO A 72 -13.52 4.79 4.96
N ILE A 73 -14.50 3.89 5.16
CA ILE A 73 -15.60 4.12 6.11
C ILE A 73 -15.07 4.10 7.55
N ALA A 74 -14.28 3.07 7.87
CA ALA A 74 -13.67 2.89 9.18
C ALA A 74 -12.71 4.04 9.51
N SER A 75 -11.82 4.41 8.58
CA SER A 75 -10.89 5.52 8.79
C SER A 75 -11.63 6.85 8.97
N THR A 76 -12.69 7.10 8.20
CA THR A 76 -13.48 8.32 8.36
C THR A 76 -14.19 8.38 9.72
N LEU A 77 -14.83 7.29 10.16
CA LEU A 77 -15.49 7.25 11.47
C LEU A 77 -14.50 7.40 12.62
N THR A 78 -13.33 6.78 12.54
CA THR A 78 -12.26 6.97 13.53
C THR A 78 -11.72 8.40 13.51
N PHE A 79 -11.51 9.00 12.33
CA PHE A 79 -11.08 10.39 12.23
C PHE A 79 -12.08 11.34 12.90
N ILE A 80 -13.38 11.18 12.61
CA ILE A 80 -14.42 12.01 13.23
C ILE A 80 -14.44 11.78 14.75
N ASN A 81 -14.27 10.55 15.21
CA ASN A 81 -14.20 10.24 16.65
C ASN A 81 -13.02 10.94 17.35
N LEU A 82 -11.84 10.95 16.72
CA LEU A 82 -10.67 11.66 17.21
C LEU A 82 -10.85 13.18 17.14
N TRP A 83 -11.49 13.70 16.09
CA TRP A 83 -11.78 15.13 15.96
C TRP A 83 -12.73 15.63 17.05
N LEU A 84 -13.76 14.84 17.39
CA LEU A 84 -14.68 15.14 18.48
C LEU A 84 -14.03 15.10 19.87
N GLU A 85 -12.84 14.51 20.00
CA GLU A 85 -12.05 14.60 21.23
C GLU A 85 -11.43 15.98 21.42
N TYR A 86 -11.05 16.63 20.32
CA TYR A 86 -10.59 18.01 20.33
C TYR A 86 -11.77 18.99 20.44
N ASP A 87 -12.78 18.84 19.56
CA ASP A 87 -13.95 19.71 19.53
C ASP A 87 -15.23 18.89 19.57
N SER A 88 -15.76 18.72 20.78
CA SER A 88 -17.04 18.04 21.03
C SER A 88 -18.24 18.69 20.33
N THR A 89 -18.11 19.94 19.88
CA THR A 89 -19.18 20.72 19.27
C THR A 89 -19.17 20.70 17.74
N ALA A 90 -18.11 20.14 17.13
CA ALA A 90 -17.86 20.22 15.69
C ALA A 90 -19.03 19.72 14.81
N LEU A 91 -19.81 18.76 15.29
CA LEU A 91 -20.96 18.19 14.57
C LEU A 91 -22.31 18.81 14.92
N MET A 92 -22.38 19.69 15.93
CA MET A 92 -23.65 20.22 16.44
C MET A 92 -24.43 21.01 15.38
N SER A 93 -23.72 21.72 14.50
CA SER A 93 -24.34 22.49 13.42
C SER A 93 -25.04 21.63 12.37
N ALA A 94 -24.58 20.39 12.16
CA ALA A 94 -25.10 19.48 11.15
C ALA A 94 -26.09 18.45 11.71
N PHE A 95 -25.84 17.95 12.93
CA PHE A 95 -26.57 16.81 13.50
C PHE A 95 -27.20 17.10 14.87
N GLY A 96 -27.00 18.30 15.42
CA GLY A 96 -27.43 18.63 16.79
C GLY A 96 -26.56 17.94 17.84
N ASP A 97 -27.14 17.77 19.04
CA ASP A 97 -26.45 17.10 20.15
C ASP A 97 -26.15 15.64 19.77
N PHE A 98 -24.88 15.26 19.87
CA PHE A 98 -24.37 14.02 19.29
C PHE A 98 -23.57 13.23 20.32
N ASP A 99 -23.99 11.97 20.53
CA ASP A 99 -23.38 11.09 21.51
C ASP A 99 -22.07 10.48 20.96
N LYS A 100 -20.93 10.97 21.45
CA LYS A 100 -19.59 10.47 21.07
C LYS A 100 -19.43 8.98 21.35
N GLY A 101 -20.00 8.44 22.43
CA GLY A 101 -19.88 7.02 22.78
C GLY A 101 -20.52 6.11 21.73
N LYS A 102 -21.61 6.57 21.10
CA LYS A 102 -22.24 5.87 19.96
C LYS A 102 -21.34 5.87 18.72
N LEU A 103 -20.67 6.99 18.43
CA LEU A 103 -19.71 7.08 17.33
C LEU A 103 -18.48 6.22 17.58
N GLU A 104 -17.96 6.18 18.81
CA GLU A 104 -16.85 5.31 19.19
C GLU A 104 -17.19 3.84 18.92
N SER A 105 -18.39 3.41 19.31
CA SER A 105 -18.91 2.07 18.99
C SER A 105 -18.97 1.82 17.48
N ALA A 106 -19.53 2.75 16.71
CA ALA A 106 -19.63 2.64 15.25
C ALA A 106 -18.24 2.61 14.57
N ALA A 107 -17.29 3.43 15.04
CA ALA A 107 -15.92 3.47 14.58
C ALA A 107 -15.19 2.15 14.88
N TYR A 108 -15.37 1.59 16.08
CA TYR A 108 -14.79 0.30 16.44
C TYR A 108 -15.38 -0.85 15.59
N VAL A 109 -16.71 -0.93 15.46
CA VAL A 109 -17.37 -1.98 14.68
C VAL A 109 -16.93 -1.94 13.22
N SER A 110 -16.93 -0.76 12.59
CA SER A 110 -16.48 -0.60 11.20
C SER A 110 -14.99 -0.90 11.03
N THR A 111 -14.14 -0.53 11.98
CA THR A 111 -12.69 -0.80 11.94
C THR A 111 -12.39 -2.28 12.15
N PHE A 112 -12.82 -2.85 13.27
CA PHE A 112 -12.45 -4.19 13.67
C PHE A 112 -13.19 -5.26 12.86
N TRP A 113 -14.53 -5.21 12.83
CA TRP A 113 -15.36 -6.21 12.18
C TRP A 113 -15.55 -5.95 10.68
N GLY A 114 -15.51 -4.69 10.25
CA GLY A 114 -15.53 -4.30 8.85
C GLY A 114 -14.14 -4.43 8.22
N PHE A 115 -13.31 -3.41 8.34
CA PHE A 115 -12.05 -3.27 7.63
C PHE A 115 -11.05 -4.40 7.96
N LEU A 116 -10.67 -4.57 9.22
CA LEU A 116 -9.60 -5.49 9.63
C LEU A 116 -10.02 -6.96 9.43
N SER A 117 -11.16 -7.37 9.99
CA SER A 117 -11.66 -8.74 9.88
C SER A 117 -11.88 -9.18 8.44
N MET A 118 -12.56 -8.36 7.63
CA MET A 118 -12.81 -8.74 6.25
C MET A 118 -11.52 -8.96 5.47
N THR A 119 -10.59 -8.02 5.62
CA THR A 119 -9.32 -8.04 4.90
C THR A 119 -8.44 -9.20 5.34
N LEU A 120 -8.28 -9.41 6.65
CA LEU A 120 -7.43 -10.48 7.20
C LEU A 120 -8.03 -11.88 6.96
N ILE A 121 -9.35 -12.04 7.05
CA ILE A 121 -10.01 -13.31 6.69
C ILE A 121 -9.82 -13.58 5.19
N GLY A 122 -10.00 -12.58 4.33
CA GLY A 122 -9.71 -12.70 2.90
C GLY A 122 -8.25 -13.06 2.61
N ALA A 123 -7.30 -12.46 3.34
CA ALA A 123 -5.89 -12.82 3.29
C ALA A 123 -5.66 -14.28 3.66
N SER A 124 -6.29 -14.78 4.72
CA SER A 124 -6.15 -16.18 5.13
C SER A 124 -6.58 -17.16 4.03
N LEU A 125 -7.68 -16.87 3.34
CA LEU A 125 -8.19 -17.68 2.23
C LEU A 125 -7.27 -17.59 1.00
N HIS A 126 -6.71 -16.41 0.72
CA HIS A 126 -5.71 -16.22 -0.33
C HIS A 126 -4.45 -17.04 -0.04
N ILE A 127 -3.90 -16.90 1.16
CA ILE A 127 -2.72 -17.64 1.64
C ILE A 127 -2.98 -19.14 1.48
N GLN A 128 -4.11 -19.64 1.98
CA GLN A 128 -4.44 -21.06 1.89
C GLN A 128 -4.52 -21.57 0.42
N ASN A 129 -5.16 -20.80 -0.47
CA ASN A 129 -5.23 -21.10 -1.91
C ASN A 129 -3.85 -21.14 -2.60
N ARG A 130 -2.91 -20.32 -2.13
CA ARG A 130 -1.53 -20.27 -2.66
C ARG A 130 -0.69 -21.42 -2.13
N ILE A 131 -0.79 -21.72 -0.84
CA ILE A 131 -0.07 -22.80 -0.17
C ILE A 131 -0.47 -24.17 -0.75
N LEU A 132 -1.76 -24.42 -0.91
CA LEU A 132 -2.26 -25.70 -1.40
C LEU A 132 -2.12 -25.89 -2.91
N GLY A 133 -1.92 -24.81 -3.68
CA GLY A 133 -1.91 -24.86 -5.14
C GLY A 133 -3.27 -25.17 -5.79
N THR A 134 -4.27 -25.61 -5.03
CA THR A 134 -5.63 -25.95 -5.46
C THR A 134 -6.64 -24.91 -4.96
N LYS A 135 -7.91 -25.05 -5.37
CA LYS A 135 -9.02 -24.28 -4.77
C LYS A 135 -9.30 -24.79 -3.37
N ILE A 136 -9.72 -23.90 -2.46
CA ILE A 136 -10.28 -24.31 -1.17
C ILE A 136 -11.54 -25.16 -1.36
N SER A 137 -11.91 -25.90 -0.31
CA SER A 137 -13.01 -26.86 -0.31
C SER A 137 -14.36 -26.26 -0.76
N SER A 138 -14.66 -25.02 -0.38
CA SER A 138 -15.86 -24.29 -0.83
C SER A 138 -15.61 -22.80 -1.02
N GLU A 139 -15.30 -22.41 -2.25
CA GLU A 139 -15.15 -21.00 -2.66
C GLU A 139 -16.49 -20.24 -2.57
N ALA A 140 -17.58 -20.84 -3.07
CA ALA A 140 -18.90 -20.19 -3.09
C ALA A 140 -19.46 -20.00 -1.67
N GLY A 141 -19.34 -20.99 -0.80
CA GLY A 141 -19.81 -20.88 0.58
C GLY A 141 -19.00 -19.87 1.39
N ALA A 142 -17.66 -19.85 1.26
CA ALA A 142 -16.84 -18.84 1.90
C ALA A 142 -17.13 -17.42 1.38
N SER A 143 -17.45 -17.28 0.08
CA SER A 143 -17.91 -16.02 -0.52
C SER A 143 -19.26 -15.57 0.06
N MET A 144 -20.22 -16.49 0.22
CA MET A 144 -21.52 -16.21 0.83
C MET A 144 -21.38 -15.69 2.27
N ILE A 145 -20.55 -16.35 3.08
CA ILE A 145 -20.30 -15.92 4.47
C ILE A 145 -19.77 -14.48 4.52
N SER A 146 -18.92 -14.07 3.57
CA SER A 146 -18.45 -12.67 3.48
C SER A 146 -19.60 -11.68 3.30
N THR A 147 -20.65 -12.05 2.58
CA THR A 147 -21.82 -11.16 2.39
C THR A 147 -22.60 -11.01 3.68
N PHE A 148 -22.84 -12.12 4.38
CA PHE A 148 -23.52 -12.07 5.69
C PHE A 148 -22.72 -11.30 6.72
N TRP A 149 -21.39 -11.46 6.74
CA TRP A 149 -20.53 -10.70 7.63
C TRP A 149 -20.55 -9.21 7.27
N PHE A 150 -20.50 -8.84 5.99
CA PHE A 150 -20.60 -7.45 5.55
C PHE A 150 -21.92 -6.80 5.98
N VAL A 151 -23.05 -7.49 5.72
CA VAL A 151 -24.39 -7.00 6.09
C VAL A 151 -24.54 -6.91 7.61
N LEU A 152 -24.03 -7.88 8.36
CA LEU A 152 -24.04 -7.86 9.82
C LEU A 152 -23.25 -6.64 10.35
N THR A 153 -22.05 -6.38 9.81
CA THR A 153 -21.26 -5.19 10.18
C THR A 153 -22.03 -3.92 9.88
N LEU A 154 -22.66 -3.81 8.70
CA LEU A 154 -23.44 -2.64 8.31
C LEU A 154 -24.61 -2.40 9.27
N ILE A 155 -25.35 -3.45 9.61
CA ILE A 155 -26.46 -3.38 10.57
C ILE A 155 -25.93 -2.93 11.95
N LEU A 156 -24.80 -3.46 12.40
CA LEU A 156 -24.24 -3.11 13.70
C LEU A 156 -23.74 -1.67 13.75
N VAL A 157 -23.15 -1.14 12.68
CA VAL A 157 -22.79 0.29 12.57
C VAL A 157 -24.03 1.17 12.71
N VAL A 158 -25.15 0.80 12.08
CA VAL A 158 -26.42 1.54 12.21
C VAL A 158 -26.98 1.41 13.64
N ILE A 159 -26.96 0.20 14.21
CA ILE A 159 -27.43 -0.08 15.58
C ILE A 159 -26.63 0.71 16.62
N SER A 160 -25.32 0.94 16.40
CA SER A 160 -24.48 1.76 17.29
C SER A 160 -25.02 3.17 17.51
N PHE A 161 -25.82 3.73 16.58
CA PHE A 161 -26.45 5.04 16.74
C PHE A 161 -27.83 4.99 17.43
N THR A 162 -28.31 3.81 17.80
CA THR A 162 -29.63 3.60 18.42
C THR A 162 -29.52 3.32 19.93
N SER A 163 -30.65 3.15 20.61
CA SER A 163 -30.70 2.67 22.00
C SER A 163 -30.23 1.23 22.18
N PHE A 164 -30.04 0.48 21.09
CA PHE A 164 -29.59 -0.91 21.09
C PHE A 164 -28.09 -1.04 20.80
N ALA A 165 -27.30 0.04 20.97
CA ALA A 165 -25.87 0.01 20.76
C ALA A 165 -25.18 -1.12 21.57
N PRO A 166 -24.10 -1.72 21.05
CA PRO A 166 -23.30 -2.71 21.78
C PRO A 166 -22.94 -2.25 23.21
N HIS A 167 -23.12 -3.13 24.20
CA HIS A 167 -22.93 -2.82 25.63
C HIS A 167 -21.55 -2.23 25.97
N THR A 168 -20.51 -2.73 25.29
CA THR A 168 -19.20 -2.09 25.21
C THR A 168 -18.75 -2.14 23.76
N ALA A 169 -17.75 -1.32 23.40
CA ALA A 169 -17.16 -1.39 22.06
C ALA A 169 -16.68 -2.81 21.72
N GLN A 170 -16.16 -3.54 22.71
CA GLN A 170 -15.40 -4.77 22.51
C GLN A 170 -16.17 -6.05 22.93
N ALA A 171 -17.20 -5.93 23.77
CA ALA A 171 -18.00 -7.05 24.25
C ALA A 171 -19.50 -6.79 24.13
N SER A 172 -20.19 -7.65 23.38
CA SER A 172 -21.62 -7.63 23.14
C SER A 172 -22.14 -8.98 22.66
N ALA A 173 -23.36 -9.35 23.06
CA ALA A 173 -24.02 -10.56 22.58
C ALA A 173 -24.21 -10.57 21.05
N PHE A 174 -24.27 -9.40 20.40
CA PHE A 174 -24.33 -9.30 18.94
C PHE A 174 -23.12 -9.94 18.25
N PHE A 175 -21.95 -9.94 18.89
CA PHE A 175 -20.71 -10.44 18.30
C PHE A 175 -20.65 -11.97 18.22
N VAL A 176 -21.57 -12.69 18.88
CA VAL A 176 -21.72 -14.15 18.75
C VAL A 176 -21.98 -14.57 17.29
N ALA A 177 -22.69 -13.73 16.53
CA ALA A 177 -22.97 -14.00 15.13
C ALA A 177 -21.68 -14.10 14.28
N TYR A 178 -20.65 -13.31 14.60
CA TYR A 178 -19.33 -13.43 13.96
C TYR A 178 -18.64 -14.76 14.29
N GLY A 179 -18.86 -15.30 15.50
CA GLY A 179 -18.38 -16.63 15.87
C GLY A 179 -19.00 -17.74 15.01
N ILE A 180 -20.31 -17.64 14.75
CA ILE A 180 -21.04 -18.59 13.90
C ILE A 180 -20.51 -18.54 12.46
N LEU A 181 -20.36 -17.34 11.90
CA LEU A 181 -19.79 -17.15 10.56
C LEU A 181 -18.32 -17.62 10.51
N GLY A 182 -17.55 -17.32 11.55
CA GLY A 182 -16.16 -17.72 11.71
C GLY A 182 -15.96 -19.25 11.77
N MET A 183 -16.88 -19.99 12.39
CA MET A 183 -16.90 -21.46 12.34
C MET A 183 -17.02 -21.98 10.90
N GLY A 184 -17.82 -21.32 10.07
CA GLY A 184 -17.94 -21.65 8.65
C GLY A 184 -16.61 -21.47 7.91
N VAL A 185 -15.93 -20.35 8.11
CA VAL A 185 -14.61 -20.08 7.51
C VAL A 185 -13.53 -21.05 8.03
N LEU A 186 -13.50 -21.32 9.33
CA LEU A 186 -12.58 -22.30 9.92
C LEU A 186 -12.81 -23.70 9.33
N SER A 187 -14.07 -24.10 9.14
CA SER A 187 -14.41 -25.38 8.52
C SER A 187 -13.87 -25.48 7.10
N VAL A 188 -13.92 -24.39 6.32
CA VAL A 188 -13.33 -24.33 4.98
C VAL A 188 -11.81 -24.53 5.03
N HIS A 189 -11.11 -23.88 5.97
CA HIS A 189 -9.66 -24.08 6.16
C HIS A 189 -9.31 -25.53 6.51
N LEU A 190 -9.97 -26.10 7.53
CA LEU A 190 -9.71 -27.47 7.99
C LEU A 190 -10.01 -28.50 6.90
N MET A 191 -11.11 -28.35 6.18
CA MET A 191 -11.45 -29.26 5.07
C MET A 191 -10.46 -29.12 3.91
N SER A 192 -10.04 -27.90 3.57
CA SER A 192 -9.07 -27.70 2.49
C SER A 192 -7.74 -28.38 2.80
N ILE A 193 -7.29 -28.34 4.05
CA ILE A 193 -6.08 -29.04 4.52
C ILE A 193 -6.27 -30.56 4.45
N HIS A 194 -7.42 -31.05 4.90
CA HIS A 194 -7.73 -32.47 4.91
C HIS A 194 -7.82 -33.06 3.49
N ASP A 195 -8.57 -32.42 2.60
CA ASP A 195 -8.80 -32.89 1.24
C ASP A 195 -7.51 -32.92 0.42
N ASN A 196 -6.55 -32.02 0.70
CA ASN A 196 -5.27 -31.95 0.01
C ASN A 196 -4.16 -32.80 0.67
N LYS A 197 -4.44 -33.53 1.76
CA LYS A 197 -3.48 -34.41 2.46
C LYS A 197 -2.12 -33.76 2.74
N SER A 198 -2.09 -32.47 3.07
CA SER A 198 -0.83 -31.76 3.34
C SER A 198 -0.13 -32.35 4.56
N SER A 199 1.07 -32.91 4.37
CA SER A 199 1.85 -33.54 5.44
C SER A 199 2.59 -32.53 6.32
N GLU A 200 2.97 -31.38 5.76
CA GLU A 200 3.63 -30.29 6.47
C GLU A 200 2.83 -29.00 6.33
N MET A 201 2.67 -28.31 7.45
CA MET A 201 1.98 -27.03 7.51
C MET A 201 2.95 -25.89 7.72
N MET A 202 2.79 -24.84 6.92
CA MET A 202 3.54 -23.60 7.10
C MET A 202 3.11 -22.85 8.36
N THR A 203 4.01 -22.01 8.86
CA THR A 203 3.80 -21.16 10.03
C THR A 203 2.53 -20.31 9.89
N SER A 204 2.33 -19.70 8.73
CA SER A 204 1.14 -18.87 8.44
C SER A 204 -0.17 -19.65 8.58
N SER A 205 -0.22 -20.90 8.10
CA SER A 205 -1.41 -21.76 8.23
C SER A 205 -1.72 -22.15 9.67
N TRP A 206 -0.69 -22.42 10.50
CA TRP A 206 -0.89 -22.68 11.93
C TRP A 206 -1.47 -21.47 12.66
N LEU A 207 -0.91 -20.28 12.40
CA LEU A 207 -1.39 -19.03 12.97
C LEU A 207 -2.85 -18.78 12.58
N ILE A 208 -3.21 -19.00 11.31
CA ILE A 208 -4.60 -18.85 10.82
C ILE A 208 -5.57 -19.74 11.61
N ILE A 209 -5.29 -21.05 11.72
CA ILE A 209 -6.20 -22.00 12.36
C ILE A 209 -6.43 -21.65 13.83
N PHE A 210 -5.35 -21.40 14.57
CA PHE A 210 -5.46 -21.09 15.99
C PHE A 210 -6.10 -19.72 16.23
N SER A 211 -5.85 -18.73 15.35
CA SER A 211 -6.55 -17.45 15.42
C SER A 211 -8.05 -17.59 15.23
N PHE A 212 -8.52 -18.41 14.27
CA PHE A 212 -9.94 -18.68 14.14
C PHE A 212 -10.52 -19.40 15.37
N GLY A 213 -9.77 -20.34 15.97
CA GLY A 213 -10.13 -20.95 17.25
C GLY A 213 -10.33 -19.91 18.36
N ALA A 214 -9.41 -18.95 18.47
CA ALA A 214 -9.49 -17.85 19.43
C ALA A 214 -10.66 -16.90 19.15
N LEU A 215 -10.92 -16.55 17.89
CA LEU A 215 -12.05 -15.72 17.49
C LEU A 215 -13.39 -16.36 17.87
N ILE A 216 -13.56 -17.64 17.56
CA ILE A 216 -14.77 -18.40 17.90
C ILE A 216 -14.93 -18.45 19.41
N TYR A 217 -13.87 -18.82 20.14
CA TYR A 217 -13.89 -18.81 21.58
C TYR A 217 -14.34 -17.46 22.17
N SER A 218 -13.76 -16.35 21.69
CA SER A 218 -14.02 -15.02 22.23
C SER A 218 -15.43 -14.53 21.92
N THR A 219 -15.89 -14.73 20.68
CA THR A 219 -17.25 -14.35 20.26
C THR A 219 -18.32 -15.13 21.03
N PHE A 220 -18.14 -16.42 21.29
CA PHE A 220 -19.06 -17.19 22.14
C PHE A 220 -18.97 -16.81 23.63
N SER A 221 -17.80 -16.39 24.11
CA SER A 221 -17.63 -15.91 25.48
C SER A 221 -18.42 -14.62 25.76
N ASN A 222 -18.83 -13.87 24.72
CA ASN A 222 -19.75 -12.74 24.86
C ASN A 222 -21.14 -13.14 25.40
N ILE A 223 -21.58 -14.39 25.20
CA ILE A 223 -22.83 -14.89 25.81
C ILE A 223 -22.68 -14.90 27.33
N LEU A 224 -21.51 -15.35 27.82
CA LEU A 224 -21.23 -15.41 29.25
C LEU A 224 -21.13 -14.01 29.84
N TYR A 225 -20.52 -13.06 29.12
CA TYR A 225 -20.55 -11.66 29.52
C TYR A 225 -21.99 -11.13 29.62
N PHE A 226 -22.81 -11.36 28.58
CA PHE A 226 -24.22 -10.92 28.58
C PHE A 226 -25.03 -11.50 29.74
N LEU A 227 -24.79 -12.77 30.10
CA LEU A 227 -25.50 -13.44 31.19
C LEU A 227 -24.98 -13.06 32.59
N SER A 228 -23.69 -12.78 32.73
CA SER A 228 -23.05 -12.54 34.03
C SER A 228 -22.87 -11.07 34.37
N GLY A 229 -22.78 -10.19 33.37
CA GLY A 229 -22.35 -8.80 33.54
C GLY A 229 -20.90 -8.63 34.02
N SER A 230 -20.10 -9.71 34.04
CA SER A 230 -18.76 -9.70 34.63
C SER A 230 -17.76 -8.93 33.76
N GLU A 231 -17.18 -7.87 34.31
CA GLU A 231 -16.11 -7.09 33.66
C GLU A 231 -14.87 -7.95 33.38
N GLU A 232 -14.55 -8.93 34.22
CA GLU A 232 -13.43 -9.86 34.00
C GLU A 232 -13.60 -10.63 32.68
N ILE A 233 -14.82 -11.04 32.37
CA ILE A 233 -15.14 -11.75 31.12
C ILE A 233 -15.10 -10.80 29.93
N ALA A 234 -15.59 -9.57 30.07
CA ALA A 234 -15.48 -8.56 29.01
C ALA A 234 -14.01 -8.26 28.67
N TRP A 235 -13.17 -8.11 29.70
CA TRP A 235 -11.73 -7.93 29.55
C TRP A 235 -11.07 -9.13 28.87
N GLN A 236 -11.40 -10.34 29.31
CA GLN A 236 -10.92 -11.56 28.69
C GLN A 236 -11.29 -11.64 27.20
N VAL A 237 -12.56 -11.35 26.86
CA VAL A 237 -13.03 -11.29 25.47
C VAL A 237 -12.19 -10.31 24.66
N SER A 238 -11.96 -9.11 25.18
CA SER A 238 -11.14 -8.11 24.50
C SER A 238 -9.70 -8.57 24.26
N LYS A 239 -9.06 -9.12 25.30
CA LYS A 239 -7.70 -9.69 25.22
C LYS A 239 -7.62 -10.81 24.19
N SER A 240 -8.59 -11.71 24.16
CA SER A 240 -8.59 -12.84 23.23
C SER A 240 -8.81 -12.40 21.78
N ILE A 241 -9.72 -11.45 21.53
CA ILE A 241 -10.01 -10.93 20.18
C ILE A 241 -8.80 -10.20 19.58
N HIS A 242 -8.18 -9.29 20.32
CA HIS A 242 -7.05 -8.53 19.80
C HIS A 242 -5.73 -9.30 19.90
N GLY A 243 -5.50 -10.00 21.01
CA GLY A 243 -4.26 -10.70 21.31
C GLY A 243 -4.08 -12.02 20.57
N TRP A 244 -5.15 -12.83 20.50
CA TRP A 244 -5.07 -14.18 19.94
C TRP A 244 -5.67 -14.27 18.52
N TRP A 245 -6.47 -13.29 18.09
CA TRP A 245 -6.92 -13.24 16.69
C TRP A 245 -6.21 -12.15 15.87
N LEU A 246 -6.26 -10.87 16.24
CA LEU A 246 -5.74 -9.80 15.38
C LEU A 246 -4.21 -9.87 15.19
N ILE A 247 -3.46 -10.04 16.29
CA ILE A 247 -2.00 -10.12 16.23
C ILE A 247 -1.54 -11.33 15.41
N PRO A 248 -1.97 -12.57 15.67
CA PRO A 248 -1.42 -13.71 14.94
C PRO A 248 -1.92 -13.79 13.49
N MET A 249 -3.09 -13.21 13.17
CA MET A 249 -3.51 -13.00 11.78
C MET A 249 -2.57 -12.03 11.04
N SER A 250 -2.19 -10.92 11.69
CA SER A 250 -1.21 -9.96 11.14
C SER A 250 0.17 -10.61 10.96
N MET A 251 0.61 -11.41 11.94
CA MET A 251 1.84 -12.20 11.84
C MET A 251 1.77 -13.20 10.67
N SER A 252 0.62 -13.86 10.47
CA SER A 252 0.42 -14.82 9.37
C SER A 252 0.59 -14.18 8.00
N VAL A 253 0.03 -12.97 7.82
CA VAL A 253 0.21 -12.17 6.61
C VAL A 253 1.70 -11.88 6.37
N ALA A 254 2.44 -11.48 7.40
CA ALA A 254 3.86 -11.17 7.28
C ALA A 254 4.71 -12.44 7.00
N PHE A 255 4.42 -13.56 7.67
CA PHE A 255 5.06 -14.86 7.42
C PHE A 255 4.79 -15.42 6.03
N PHE A 256 3.76 -14.94 5.33
CA PHE A 256 3.52 -15.28 3.94
C PHE A 256 4.18 -14.28 2.99
N LEU A 257 3.95 -12.98 3.19
CA LEU A 257 4.31 -11.95 2.22
C LEU A 257 5.82 -11.68 2.18
N ILE A 258 6.48 -11.63 3.35
CA ILE A 258 7.91 -11.31 3.42
C ILE A 258 8.74 -12.41 2.74
N PRO A 259 8.61 -13.72 3.06
CA PRO A 259 9.34 -14.77 2.34
C PRO A 259 9.03 -14.81 0.85
N LYS A 260 7.76 -14.60 0.48
CA LYS A 260 7.32 -14.60 -0.93
C LYS A 260 8.00 -13.49 -1.73
N ASN A 261 7.98 -12.25 -1.24
CA ASN A 261 8.51 -11.10 -1.97
C ASN A 261 10.04 -10.97 -1.84
N THR A 262 10.63 -11.54 -0.78
CA THR A 262 12.09 -11.62 -0.59
C THR A 262 12.70 -12.91 -1.14
N GLY A 263 11.90 -13.86 -1.64
CA GLY A 263 12.38 -15.15 -2.17
C GLY A 263 13.25 -15.95 -1.18
N ASN A 264 13.34 -15.50 0.06
CA ASN A 264 14.14 -16.08 1.12
C ASN A 264 13.27 -17.03 1.93
N ILE A 265 13.89 -18.11 2.42
CA ILE A 265 13.23 -19.01 3.36
C ILE A 265 13.17 -18.32 4.72
N VAL A 266 12.09 -18.57 5.47
CA VAL A 266 11.95 -18.10 6.86
C VAL A 266 13.20 -18.49 7.65
N TRP A 267 13.84 -17.50 8.26
CA TRP A 267 15.20 -17.62 8.81
C TRP A 267 15.35 -18.73 9.85
N SER A 268 14.40 -18.88 10.77
CA SER A 268 14.45 -19.91 11.81
C SER A 268 13.12 -20.65 12.00
N LYS A 269 13.17 -21.98 11.86
CA LYS A 269 12.06 -22.88 12.19
C LYS A 269 11.77 -22.89 13.69
N LEU A 270 12.80 -22.81 14.53
CA LEU A 270 12.63 -22.78 15.99
C LEU A 270 11.87 -21.52 16.43
N LEU A 271 12.27 -20.34 15.94
CA LEU A 271 11.56 -19.09 16.26
C LEU A 271 10.13 -19.10 15.74
N SER A 272 9.88 -19.73 14.59
CA SER A 272 8.51 -19.91 14.08
C SER A 272 7.65 -20.76 15.02
N ILE A 273 8.20 -21.87 15.53
CA ILE A 273 7.52 -22.74 16.50
C ILE A 273 7.29 -22.00 17.82
N THR A 274 8.29 -21.26 18.32
CA THR A 274 8.17 -20.43 19.53
C THR A 274 7.07 -19.39 19.37
N SER A 275 6.99 -18.75 18.21
CA SER A 275 5.96 -17.75 17.90
C SER A 275 4.56 -18.37 17.95
N ILE A 276 4.34 -19.49 17.27
CA ILE A 276 3.05 -20.19 17.26
C ILE A 276 2.68 -20.66 18.67
N LEU A 277 3.58 -21.34 19.38
CA LEU A 277 3.24 -21.98 20.65
C LEU A 277 2.96 -20.95 21.75
N LEU A 278 3.81 -19.93 21.88
CA LEU A 278 3.70 -18.99 22.98
C LEU A 278 2.63 -17.92 22.76
N ILE A 279 2.36 -17.48 21.52
CA ILE A 279 1.40 -16.37 21.30
C ILE A 279 -0.02 -16.73 21.76
N PHE A 280 -0.42 -17.99 21.62
CA PHE A 280 -1.75 -18.47 22.02
C PHE A 280 -1.85 -18.92 23.47
N ILE A 281 -0.72 -19.10 24.16
CA ILE A 281 -0.67 -19.50 25.59
C ILE A 281 -0.46 -18.28 26.49
N THR A 282 0.24 -17.26 25.98
CA THR A 282 0.53 -16.02 26.72
C THR A 282 -0.58 -14.99 26.54
N LEU A 283 -0.59 -13.98 27.41
CA LEU A 283 -1.57 -12.89 27.38
C LEU A 283 -0.92 -11.68 26.72
N THR A 284 -1.42 -11.20 25.59
CA THR A 284 -0.76 -10.05 24.95
C THR A 284 -0.94 -8.76 25.77
N PRO A 285 0.08 -7.88 25.81
CA PRO A 285 0.08 -6.69 26.67
C PRO A 285 -0.86 -5.54 26.21
N PHE A 286 -1.55 -5.69 25.08
CA PHE A 286 -2.53 -4.71 24.56
C PHE A 286 -3.91 -4.88 25.18
N MET A 287 -4.78 -3.88 25.09
CA MET A 287 -6.17 -3.89 25.57
C MET A 287 -6.27 -4.14 27.08
N SER A 288 -5.45 -3.42 27.84
CA SER A 288 -5.35 -3.60 29.29
C SER A 288 -6.31 -2.71 30.07
N TYR A 289 -6.91 -1.71 29.42
CA TYR A 289 -7.85 -0.77 30.03
C TYR A 289 -9.28 -1.30 29.95
N THR A 290 -9.87 -1.67 31.09
CA THR A 290 -11.31 -2.03 31.17
C THR A 290 -12.02 -1.45 32.39
N GLY A 291 -11.50 -0.40 33.03
CA GLY A 291 -12.14 0.15 34.23
C GLY A 291 -12.05 -0.75 35.48
N LEU A 292 -11.60 -1.99 35.33
CA LEU A 292 -11.13 -2.87 36.40
C LEU A 292 -9.82 -2.35 36.98
N GLY A 293 -9.90 -1.29 37.79
CA GLY A 293 -8.93 -1.11 38.86
C GLY A 293 -9.13 -2.28 39.82
N LEU A 294 -8.40 -3.37 39.61
CA LEU A 294 -8.35 -4.42 40.62
C LEU A 294 -7.79 -3.76 41.87
N GLY A 295 -8.61 -3.66 42.91
CA GLY A 295 -8.20 -3.07 44.17
C GLY A 295 -6.90 -3.70 44.67
N THR A 296 -6.20 -2.98 45.54
CA THR A 296 -4.91 -3.32 46.18
C THR A 296 -4.84 -4.71 46.85
N ASP A 297 -5.95 -5.44 46.90
CA ASP A 297 -6.13 -6.63 47.72
C ASP A 297 -5.88 -7.94 46.93
N ASP A 298 -5.88 -7.93 45.58
CA ASP A 298 -5.73 -9.13 44.74
C ASP A 298 -4.36 -9.25 44.03
N ASN A 299 -3.28 -9.15 44.83
CA ASN A 299 -1.89 -9.21 44.36
C ASN A 299 -1.57 -10.43 43.46
N ILE A 300 -2.24 -11.57 43.63
CA ILE A 300 -1.95 -12.80 42.87
C ILE A 300 -2.35 -12.66 41.41
N PHE A 301 -3.52 -12.09 41.10
CA PHE A 301 -4.02 -12.00 39.74
C PHE A 301 -3.26 -10.92 38.94
N THR A 302 -2.92 -9.80 39.57
CA THR A 302 -2.02 -8.78 39.00
C THR A 302 -0.64 -9.34 38.68
N ILE A 303 -0.05 -10.14 39.57
CA ILE A 303 1.24 -10.81 39.32
C ILE A 303 1.12 -11.78 38.13
N GLN A 304 0.03 -12.55 38.05
CA GLN A 304 -0.21 -13.48 36.94
C GLN A 304 -0.33 -12.73 35.60
N ILE A 305 -1.15 -11.68 35.52
CA ILE A 305 -1.30 -10.88 34.30
C ILE A 305 0.03 -10.28 33.86
N SER A 306 0.79 -9.71 34.79
CA SER A 306 2.09 -9.10 34.52
C SER A 306 3.09 -10.13 34.01
N LEU A 307 3.14 -11.32 34.63
CA LEU A 307 3.99 -12.44 34.21
C LEU A 307 3.62 -12.91 32.79
N TRP A 308 2.34 -13.20 32.54
CA TRP A 308 1.88 -13.69 31.24
C TRP A 308 2.04 -12.66 30.13
N SER A 309 1.86 -11.37 30.44
CA SER A 309 2.09 -10.26 29.51
C SER A 309 3.57 -10.06 29.19
N THR A 310 4.44 -10.25 30.17
CA THR A 310 5.90 -10.24 29.95
C THR A 310 6.33 -11.42 29.09
N LEU A 311 5.80 -12.62 29.35
CA LEU A 311 6.09 -13.81 28.54
C LEU A 311 5.60 -13.67 27.09
N ALA A 312 4.54 -12.89 26.84
CA ALA A 312 4.05 -12.59 25.50
C ALA A 312 5.03 -11.77 24.65
N LEU A 313 6.00 -11.08 25.25
CA LEU A 313 7.06 -10.42 24.48
C LEU A 313 7.93 -11.45 23.73
N ILE A 314 8.11 -12.66 24.26
CA ILE A 314 8.94 -13.70 23.64
C ILE A 314 8.44 -14.06 22.23
N PRO A 315 7.17 -14.48 22.01
CA PRO A 315 6.67 -14.77 20.66
C PRO A 315 6.63 -13.54 19.74
N ILE A 316 6.40 -12.34 20.29
CA ILE A 316 6.39 -11.09 19.52
C ILE A 316 7.79 -10.77 18.97
N PHE A 317 8.81 -10.81 19.83
CA PHE A 317 10.20 -10.64 19.41
C PHE A 317 10.67 -11.78 18.51
N ALA A 318 10.32 -13.03 18.84
CA ALA A 318 10.65 -14.19 18.00
C ALA A 318 10.13 -13.99 16.57
N THR A 319 8.88 -13.54 16.41
CA THR A 319 8.30 -13.25 15.09
C THR A 319 9.04 -12.11 14.41
N THR A 320 9.26 -11.00 15.12
CA THR A 320 9.90 -9.80 14.57
C THR A 320 11.31 -10.09 14.08
N PHE A 321 12.16 -10.70 14.92
CA PHE A 321 13.52 -11.06 14.54
C PHE A 321 13.56 -12.07 13.41
N ASN A 322 12.67 -13.08 13.44
CA ASN A 322 12.63 -14.10 12.41
C ASN A 322 12.29 -13.51 11.03
N LEU A 323 11.29 -12.62 10.96
CA LEU A 323 10.89 -11.95 9.72
C LEU A 323 11.90 -10.91 9.25
N PHE A 324 12.45 -10.10 10.17
CA PHE A 324 13.50 -9.14 9.85
C PHE A 324 14.76 -9.83 9.32
N ALA A 325 15.20 -10.93 9.96
CA ALA A 325 16.33 -11.72 9.51
C ALA A 325 16.06 -12.44 8.17
N THR A 326 14.81 -12.80 7.89
CA THR A 326 14.41 -13.39 6.60
C THR A 326 14.67 -12.42 5.45
N MET A 327 14.67 -11.11 5.68
CA MET A 327 14.96 -10.11 4.65
C MET A 327 16.45 -9.89 4.36
N ARG A 328 17.35 -10.55 5.10
CA ARG A 328 18.79 -10.34 4.96
C ARG A 328 19.24 -10.57 3.52
N GLY A 329 19.86 -9.55 2.93
CA GLY A 329 20.38 -9.57 1.56
C GLY A 329 19.34 -9.35 0.46
N ARG A 330 18.09 -8.97 0.82
CA ARG A 330 16.97 -8.67 -0.07
C ARG A 330 16.20 -7.42 0.41
N TRP A 331 16.91 -6.42 0.93
CA TRP A 331 16.32 -5.21 1.52
C TRP A 331 15.61 -4.32 0.48
N GLU A 332 16.08 -4.37 -0.76
CA GLU A 332 15.52 -3.70 -1.93
C GLU A 332 14.04 -4.04 -2.14
N SER A 333 13.59 -5.23 -1.72
CA SER A 333 12.19 -5.66 -1.79
C SER A 333 11.21 -4.75 -1.04
N MET A 334 11.68 -3.94 -0.08
CA MET A 334 10.88 -2.91 0.59
C MET A 334 10.58 -1.72 -0.32
N VAL A 335 11.52 -1.36 -1.18
CA VAL A 335 11.39 -0.22 -2.11
C VAL A 335 10.60 -0.63 -3.35
N GLU A 336 10.75 -1.90 -3.75
CA GLU A 336 10.01 -2.51 -4.86
C GLU A 336 8.53 -2.73 -4.52
N SER A 337 8.22 -3.09 -3.27
CA SER A 337 6.87 -3.48 -2.85
C SER A 337 6.41 -2.75 -1.60
N THR A 338 5.43 -1.86 -1.79
CA THR A 338 4.76 -1.12 -0.71
C THR A 338 4.07 -2.05 0.29
N SER A 339 3.64 -3.23 -0.16
CA SER A 339 3.00 -4.23 0.72
C SER A 339 4.02 -4.92 1.62
N THR A 340 5.21 -5.26 1.11
CA THR A 340 6.32 -5.77 1.93
C THR A 340 6.75 -4.72 2.96
N ALA A 341 6.89 -3.47 2.54
CA ALA A 341 7.23 -2.37 3.43
C ALA A 341 6.19 -2.19 4.54
N ALA A 342 4.90 -2.15 4.21
CA ALA A 342 3.82 -2.01 5.20
C ALA A 342 3.79 -3.17 6.20
N CYS A 343 3.94 -4.42 5.74
CA CYS A 343 4.04 -5.58 6.63
C CYS A 343 5.26 -5.50 7.56
N LEU A 344 6.43 -5.11 7.04
CA LEU A 344 7.62 -5.00 7.88
C LEU A 344 7.46 -3.90 8.93
N VAL A 345 6.93 -2.73 8.54
CA VAL A 345 6.66 -1.64 9.48
C VAL A 345 5.68 -2.10 10.56
N ALA A 346 4.59 -2.78 10.20
CA ALA A 346 3.63 -3.34 11.15
C ALA A 346 4.30 -4.28 12.18
N ILE A 347 5.16 -5.19 11.70
CA ILE A 347 5.87 -6.15 12.55
C ILE A 347 6.93 -5.48 13.43
N LEU A 348 7.59 -4.42 12.96
CA LEU A 348 8.54 -3.64 13.76
C LEU A 348 7.84 -2.78 14.83
N LEU A 349 6.63 -2.28 14.55
CA LEU A 349 5.83 -1.54 15.52
C LEU A 349 5.25 -2.43 16.62
N LEU A 350 4.98 -3.70 16.32
CA LEU A 350 4.39 -4.64 17.27
C LEU A 350 5.16 -4.79 18.60
N PRO A 351 6.49 -5.04 18.64
CA PRO A 351 7.23 -5.09 19.90
C PRO A 351 7.26 -3.75 20.64
N ILE A 352 7.31 -2.63 19.93
CA ILE A 352 7.28 -1.28 20.53
C ILE A 352 5.95 -1.06 21.24
N GLY A 353 4.85 -1.33 20.53
CA GLY A 353 3.50 -1.28 21.08
C GLY A 353 3.31 -2.24 22.25
N ALA A 354 3.89 -3.43 22.17
CA ALA A 354 3.77 -4.44 23.20
C ALA A 354 4.50 -4.05 24.50
N ILE A 355 5.66 -3.41 24.39
CA ILE A 355 6.38 -2.86 25.55
C ILE A 355 5.56 -1.75 26.21
N GLY A 356 5.05 -0.79 25.42
CA GLY A 356 4.21 0.29 25.97
C GLY A 356 2.94 -0.26 26.62
N GLY A 357 2.27 -1.22 25.97
CA GLY A 357 1.09 -1.89 26.50
C GLY A 357 1.40 -2.66 27.79
N LEU A 358 2.59 -3.24 27.91
CA LEU A 358 3.01 -3.99 29.10
C LEU A 358 3.13 -3.05 30.29
N PHE A 359 3.83 -1.92 30.13
CA PHE A 359 3.97 -0.92 31.20
C PHE A 359 2.61 -0.34 31.60
N SER A 360 1.74 -0.06 30.63
CA SER A 360 0.38 0.39 30.90
C SER A 360 -0.43 -0.67 31.66
N SER A 361 -0.35 -1.93 31.24
CA SER A 361 -1.01 -3.05 31.91
C SER A 361 -0.56 -3.20 33.35
N ILE A 362 0.75 -3.20 33.59
CA ILE A 362 1.32 -3.37 34.93
C ILE A 362 0.91 -2.20 35.83
N SER A 363 0.95 -0.97 35.32
CA SER A 363 0.51 0.22 36.07
C SER A 363 -0.98 0.14 36.43
N THR A 364 -1.84 -0.24 35.47
CA THR A 364 -3.29 -0.35 35.69
C THR A 364 -3.63 -1.43 36.71
N PHE A 365 -3.08 -2.64 36.58
CA PHE A 365 -3.35 -3.74 37.52
C PHE A 365 -2.60 -3.60 38.85
N GLY A 366 -1.52 -2.82 38.88
CA GLY A 366 -0.80 -2.47 40.10
C GLY A 366 -1.53 -1.46 40.98
N GLY A 367 -2.67 -0.92 40.53
CA GLY A 367 -3.53 -0.01 41.29
C GLY A 367 -3.15 1.46 41.22
N ASP A 368 -1.99 1.79 40.62
CA ASP A 368 -1.53 3.18 40.44
C ASP A 368 -2.18 3.83 39.21
N ALA A 369 -2.41 3.05 38.14
CA ALA A 369 -3.00 3.48 36.87
C ALA A 369 -2.35 4.73 36.22
N SER A 370 -1.19 5.14 36.70
CA SER A 370 -0.37 6.26 36.23
C SER A 370 0.10 6.14 34.77
N LEU A 371 -0.05 4.98 34.13
CA LEU A 371 0.28 4.78 32.71
C LEU A 371 -0.93 4.27 31.90
N ALA A 372 -2.16 4.41 32.42
CA ALA A 372 -3.37 3.95 31.74
C ALA A 372 -3.57 4.66 30.38
N GLY A 373 -3.27 5.96 30.29
CA GLY A 373 -3.35 6.74 29.04
C GLY A 373 -2.38 6.27 27.95
N ILE A 374 -1.23 5.69 28.32
CA ILE A 374 -0.34 5.05 27.34
C ILE A 374 -1.02 3.82 26.74
N GLY A 375 -1.82 3.10 27.51
CA GLY A 375 -2.53 1.89 27.07
C GLY A 375 -3.46 2.16 25.90
N SER A 376 -4.31 3.18 25.99
CA SER A 376 -5.20 3.58 24.88
C SER A 376 -4.42 3.98 23.63
N SER A 377 -3.27 4.62 23.79
CA SER A 377 -2.38 4.98 22.68
C SER A 377 -1.78 3.73 21.99
N MET A 378 -1.37 2.74 22.79
CA MET A 378 -0.84 1.46 22.28
C MET A 378 -1.93 0.62 21.62
N ASP A 379 -3.16 0.74 22.09
CA ASP A 379 -4.33 0.09 21.52
C ASP A 379 -4.68 0.69 20.14
N HIS A 380 -4.58 2.02 20.00
CA HIS A 380 -4.68 2.70 18.71
C HIS A 380 -3.55 2.27 17.75
N LEU A 381 -2.31 2.17 18.25
CA LEU A 381 -1.17 1.65 17.48
C LEU A 381 -1.39 0.20 17.05
N LEU A 382 -1.98 -0.65 17.89
CA LEU A 382 -2.29 -2.02 17.53
C LEU A 382 -3.32 -2.08 16.39
N LEU A 383 -4.41 -1.32 16.50
CA LEU A 383 -5.50 -1.34 15.52
C LEU A 383 -5.06 -0.78 14.16
N TRP A 384 -4.39 0.37 14.14
CA TRP A 384 -4.08 1.08 12.89
C TRP A 384 -2.62 0.90 12.44
N GLY A 385 -1.67 0.84 13.37
CA GLY A 385 -0.25 0.63 13.09
C GLY A 385 0.11 -0.81 12.78
N VAL A 386 -0.43 -1.79 13.51
CA VAL A 386 -0.16 -3.22 13.23
C VAL A 386 -1.24 -3.80 12.33
N GLY A 387 -2.49 -3.79 12.78
CA GLY A 387 -3.64 -4.34 12.05
C GLY A 387 -3.89 -3.60 10.75
N GLY A 388 -3.98 -2.27 10.81
CA GLY A 388 -4.25 -1.40 9.67
C GLY A 388 -3.19 -1.49 8.57
N LEU A 389 -1.90 -1.45 8.92
CA LEU A 389 -0.82 -1.63 7.94
C LEU A 389 -0.76 -3.05 7.37
N SER A 390 -1.04 -4.08 8.17
CA SER A 390 -1.13 -5.46 7.66
C SER A 390 -2.31 -5.63 6.69
N ALA A 391 -3.47 -5.07 7.01
CA ALA A 391 -4.63 -5.05 6.13
C ALA A 391 -4.38 -4.24 4.85
N PHE A 392 -3.71 -3.08 4.96
CA PHE A 392 -3.27 -2.29 3.82
C PHE A 392 -2.32 -3.08 2.89
N ALA A 393 -1.38 -3.84 3.45
CA ALA A 393 -0.48 -4.69 2.67
C ALA A 393 -1.25 -5.77 1.88
N VAL A 394 -2.26 -6.37 2.51
CA VAL A 394 -3.15 -7.36 1.88
C VAL A 394 -3.89 -6.74 0.69
N VAL A 395 -4.50 -5.56 0.87
CA VAL A 395 -5.22 -4.86 -0.21
C VAL A 395 -4.32 -4.53 -1.38
N ASN A 396 -3.06 -4.16 -1.15
CA ASN A 396 -2.14 -3.73 -2.22
C ASN A 396 -1.43 -4.88 -2.95
N SER A 397 -1.40 -6.08 -2.39
CA SER A 397 -0.74 -7.24 -3.02
C SER A 397 -1.70 -8.40 -3.24
N MET A 398 -2.30 -8.93 -2.17
CA MET A 398 -3.08 -10.18 -2.25
C MET A 398 -4.40 -9.99 -3.01
N LEU A 399 -5.03 -8.82 -2.91
CA LEU A 399 -6.30 -8.54 -3.57
C LEU A 399 -6.15 -8.49 -5.11
N PRO A 400 -5.26 -7.66 -5.70
CA PRO A 400 -4.96 -7.71 -7.14
C PRO A 400 -4.57 -9.11 -7.62
N GLU A 401 -3.71 -9.81 -6.87
CA GLU A 401 -3.29 -11.17 -7.20
C GLU A 401 -4.43 -12.18 -7.20
N SER A 402 -5.42 -12.04 -6.29
CA SER A 402 -6.60 -12.89 -6.28
C SER A 402 -7.49 -12.70 -7.51
N MET A 403 -7.35 -11.57 -8.20
CA MET A 403 -8.02 -11.28 -9.48
C MET A 403 -7.18 -11.69 -10.69
N GLY A 404 -5.92 -12.10 -10.49
CA GLY A 404 -4.98 -12.34 -11.58
C GLY A 404 -4.53 -11.07 -12.29
N LEU A 405 -4.52 -9.93 -11.59
CA LEU A 405 -4.18 -8.61 -12.14
C LEU A 405 -2.89 -8.05 -11.54
N GLU A 406 -2.13 -7.32 -12.35
CA GLU A 406 -1.03 -6.48 -11.89
C GLU A 406 -1.53 -5.11 -11.46
N ASN A 407 -0.82 -4.48 -10.53
CA ASN A 407 -1.14 -3.13 -10.07
C ASN A 407 -0.93 -2.11 -11.18
N TYR A 408 -1.96 -1.29 -11.44
CA TYR A 408 -1.97 -0.36 -12.56
C TYR A 408 -0.93 0.78 -12.44
N GLU A 409 -0.84 1.45 -11.30
CA GLU A 409 0.07 2.60 -11.10
C GLU A 409 0.85 2.45 -9.79
N ARG A 410 2.15 2.19 -9.89
CA ARG A 410 3.04 2.06 -8.70
C ARG A 410 3.18 3.37 -7.93
N SER A 411 3.10 4.52 -8.60
CA SER A 411 3.22 5.85 -7.97
C SER A 411 2.12 6.10 -6.93
N ARG A 412 0.85 5.84 -7.28
CA ARG A 412 -0.28 6.02 -6.35
C ARG A 412 -0.24 5.03 -5.19
N GLN A 413 0.24 3.81 -5.42
CA GLN A 413 0.47 2.85 -4.33
C GLN A 413 1.50 3.35 -3.33
N ARG A 414 2.60 3.94 -3.80
CA ARG A 414 3.62 4.57 -2.95
C ARG A 414 3.06 5.76 -2.18
N LEU A 415 2.30 6.62 -2.85
CA LEU A 415 1.64 7.76 -2.20
C LEU A 415 0.69 7.30 -1.09
N SER A 416 -0.16 6.33 -1.39
CA SER A 416 -1.08 5.74 -0.41
C SER A 416 -0.34 5.11 0.75
N PHE A 417 0.74 4.36 0.48
CA PHE A 417 1.60 3.78 1.52
C PHE A 417 2.14 4.85 2.48
N TRP A 418 2.71 5.93 1.97
CA TRP A 418 3.24 6.99 2.82
C TRP A 418 2.16 7.64 3.68
N PHE A 419 1.00 7.96 3.11
CA PHE A 419 -0.12 8.52 3.85
C PHE A 419 -0.62 7.60 4.96
N VAL A 420 -0.82 6.32 4.66
CA VAL A 420 -1.25 5.31 5.64
C VAL A 420 -0.20 5.09 6.72
N THR A 421 1.08 4.96 6.37
CA THR A 421 2.16 4.73 7.35
C THR A 421 2.43 5.94 8.23
N VAL A 422 2.55 7.14 7.65
CA VAL A 422 2.73 8.39 8.40
C VAL A 422 1.51 8.64 9.28
N GLY A 423 0.31 8.41 8.78
CA GLY A 423 -0.90 8.62 9.57
C GLY A 423 -1.05 7.64 10.74
N ALA A 424 -0.74 6.35 10.54
CA ALA A 424 -0.80 5.35 11.60
C ALA A 424 0.24 5.61 12.70
N ILE A 425 1.50 5.84 12.31
CA ILE A 425 2.60 6.07 13.27
C ILE A 425 2.46 7.44 13.93
N GLY A 426 2.21 8.48 13.13
CA GLY A 426 2.08 9.85 13.60
C GLY A 426 0.92 10.02 14.58
N SER A 427 -0.26 9.48 14.26
CA SER A 427 -1.40 9.57 15.20
C SER A 427 -1.15 8.82 16.49
N SER A 428 -0.50 7.65 16.43
CA SER A 428 -0.15 6.89 17.63
C SER A 428 0.87 7.63 18.49
N LEU A 429 1.89 8.23 17.89
CA LEU A 429 2.90 9.03 18.61
C LEU A 429 2.28 10.28 19.26
N MET A 430 1.44 11.00 18.52
CA MET A 430 0.72 12.15 19.06
C MET A 430 -0.27 11.75 20.15
N SER A 431 -0.90 10.58 20.03
CA SER A 431 -1.78 10.03 21.07
C SER A 431 -1.03 9.78 22.37
N ILE A 432 0.20 9.24 22.30
CA ILE A 432 1.07 9.08 23.49
C ILE A 432 1.34 10.45 24.13
N MET A 433 1.73 11.44 23.33
CA MET A 433 2.03 12.80 23.83
C MET A 433 0.80 13.44 24.47
N SER A 434 -0.35 13.39 23.79
CA SER A 434 -1.62 13.93 24.28
C SER A 434 -2.02 13.27 25.61
N ASN A 435 -1.89 11.95 25.73
CA ASN A 435 -2.21 11.25 26.97
C ASN A 435 -1.26 11.61 28.13
N PHE A 436 0.05 11.79 27.87
CA PHE A 436 0.98 12.28 28.91
C PHE A 436 0.63 13.70 29.37
N VAL A 437 0.31 14.59 28.44
CA VAL A 437 -0.10 15.96 28.77
C VAL A 437 -1.40 15.94 29.56
N LYS A 438 -2.40 15.17 29.11
CA LYS A 438 -3.69 15.02 29.81
C LYS A 438 -3.49 14.57 31.24
N GLN A 439 -2.68 13.55 31.45
CA GLN A 439 -2.39 13.01 32.77
C GLN A 439 -1.66 14.01 33.67
N ALA A 440 -0.66 14.71 33.14
CA ALA A 440 0.03 15.75 33.89
C ALA A 440 -0.92 16.87 34.32
N VAL A 441 -1.86 17.29 33.45
CA VAL A 441 -2.88 18.29 33.78
C VAL A 441 -3.83 17.76 34.87
N GLU A 442 -4.31 16.53 34.73
CA GLU A 442 -5.18 15.88 35.73
C GLU A 442 -4.51 15.78 37.11
N GLU A 443 -3.21 15.45 37.17
CA GLU A 443 -2.44 15.37 38.42
C GLU A 443 -2.30 16.72 39.14
N THR A 444 -2.29 17.84 38.41
CA THR A 444 -2.27 19.17 39.04
C THR A 444 -3.61 19.57 39.66
N GLY A 445 -4.70 18.87 39.33
CA GLY A 445 -6.05 19.28 39.69
C GLY A 445 -6.52 20.56 38.98
N TYR A 446 -5.84 20.97 37.91
CA TYR A 446 -6.21 22.13 37.11
C TYR A 446 -7.45 21.81 36.27
N LEU A 447 -8.53 22.57 36.47
CA LEU A 447 -9.84 22.30 35.87
C LEU A 447 -10.11 23.08 34.57
N ALA A 448 -9.27 24.06 34.24
CA ALA A 448 -9.41 24.81 32.99
C ALA A 448 -8.74 24.07 31.83
N THR A 449 -9.13 24.41 30.61
CA THR A 449 -8.45 23.85 29.44
C THR A 449 -7.01 24.37 29.38
N VAL A 450 -6.11 23.50 28.95
CA VAL A 450 -4.69 23.80 28.80
C VAL A 450 -4.39 23.80 27.32
N GLU A 451 -3.84 24.89 26.80
CA GLU A 451 -3.52 25.06 25.37
C GLU A 451 -2.69 23.87 24.84
N ALA A 452 -1.67 23.44 25.58
CA ALA A 452 -0.87 22.27 25.21
C ALA A 452 -1.68 20.96 25.08
N LEU A 453 -2.74 20.78 25.87
CA LEU A 453 -3.63 19.63 25.76
C LEU A 453 -4.52 19.73 24.52
N GLU A 454 -5.05 20.92 24.22
CA GLU A 454 -5.84 21.17 23.00
C GLU A 454 -4.99 20.93 21.74
N ASP A 455 -3.77 21.49 21.70
CA ASP A 455 -2.82 21.36 20.59
C ASP A 455 -2.40 19.91 20.34
N THR A 456 -2.09 19.17 21.40
CA THR A 456 -1.69 17.76 21.25
C THR A 456 -2.86 16.87 20.83
N THR A 457 -4.08 17.16 21.31
CA THR A 457 -5.29 16.40 20.96
C THR A 457 -5.68 16.60 19.50
N VAL A 458 -5.66 17.83 18.99
CA VAL A 458 -5.95 18.10 17.57
C VAL A 458 -4.91 17.44 16.65
N MET A 459 -3.64 17.40 17.07
CA MET A 459 -2.59 16.75 16.30
C MET A 459 -2.78 15.24 16.15
N VAL A 460 -3.44 14.56 17.11
CA VAL A 460 -3.82 13.15 16.93
C VAL A 460 -4.75 12.98 15.73
N ALA A 461 -5.80 13.81 15.64
CA ALA A 461 -6.77 13.76 14.57
C ALA A 461 -6.15 14.19 13.22
N VAL A 462 -5.34 15.26 13.20
CA VAL A 462 -4.65 15.73 11.99
C VAL A 462 -3.68 14.68 11.45
N MET A 463 -2.89 14.04 12.32
CA MET A 463 -2.02 12.95 11.87
C MET A 463 -2.83 11.77 11.35
N PHE A 464 -3.94 11.41 12.01
CA PHE A 464 -4.81 10.33 11.54
C PHE A 464 -5.55 10.66 10.23
N TYR A 465 -5.73 11.95 9.91
CA TYR A 465 -6.31 12.37 8.64
C TYR A 465 -5.46 11.94 7.44
N PHE A 466 -4.13 11.90 7.58
CA PHE A 466 -3.26 11.32 6.56
C PHE A 466 -3.58 9.86 6.30
N PHE A 467 -3.85 9.07 7.35
CA PHE A 467 -4.30 7.68 7.18
C PHE A 467 -5.58 7.63 6.35
N THR A 468 -6.54 8.48 6.70
CA THR A 468 -7.85 8.59 6.03
C THR A 468 -7.68 8.92 4.55
N ILE A 469 -6.92 9.97 4.19
CA ILE A 469 -6.59 10.29 2.79
C ILE A 469 -5.94 9.09 2.10
N GLY A 470 -4.97 8.45 2.74
CA GLY A 470 -4.27 7.28 2.23
C GLY A 470 -5.23 6.14 1.86
N THR A 471 -6.29 5.92 2.64
CA THR A 471 -7.32 4.91 2.35
C THR A 471 -8.13 5.22 1.09
N PHE A 472 -8.46 6.49 0.84
CA PHE A 472 -9.15 6.90 -0.39
C PHE A 472 -8.24 6.75 -1.61
N VAL A 473 -6.96 7.11 -1.48
CA VAL A 473 -5.97 6.89 -2.56
C VAL A 473 -5.81 5.39 -2.85
N ALA A 474 -5.77 4.53 -1.83
CA ALA A 474 -5.70 3.07 -1.97
C ALA A 474 -6.91 2.52 -2.74
N THR A 475 -8.11 2.96 -2.34
CA THR A 475 -9.37 2.55 -2.94
C THR A 475 -9.44 2.98 -4.41
N HIS A 476 -9.08 4.24 -4.69
CA HIS A 476 -9.02 4.75 -6.05
C HIS A 476 -8.01 3.98 -6.92
N GLN A 477 -6.82 3.71 -6.38
CA GLN A 477 -5.81 2.90 -7.08
C GLN A 477 -6.35 1.50 -7.42
N PHE A 478 -7.06 0.86 -6.49
CA PHE A 478 -7.64 -0.44 -6.76
C PHE A 478 -8.74 -0.38 -7.82
N ILE A 479 -9.59 0.66 -7.84
CA ILE A 479 -10.60 0.85 -8.89
C ILE A 479 -9.93 0.91 -10.27
N LEU A 480 -8.80 1.62 -10.38
CA LEU A 480 -7.99 1.66 -11.61
C LEU A 480 -7.39 0.29 -11.94
N THR A 481 -6.80 -0.41 -10.96
CA THR A 481 -6.28 -1.77 -11.15
C THR A 481 -7.36 -2.72 -11.66
N ARG A 482 -8.58 -2.66 -11.11
CA ARG A 482 -9.68 -3.54 -11.53
C ARG A 482 -10.22 -3.21 -12.93
N SER A 483 -10.24 -1.93 -13.31
CA SER A 483 -10.82 -1.48 -14.58
C SER A 483 -9.83 -1.48 -15.75
N ARG A 484 -8.54 -1.26 -15.47
CA ARG A 484 -7.48 -1.04 -16.47
C ARG A 484 -6.23 -1.88 -16.23
N GLY A 485 -6.19 -2.68 -15.16
CA GLY A 485 -5.04 -3.52 -14.85
C GLY A 485 -4.83 -4.63 -15.87
N GLN A 486 -3.57 -4.94 -16.14
CA GLN A 486 -3.19 -6.02 -17.04
C GLN A 486 -3.17 -7.37 -16.31
N PRO A 487 -3.45 -8.49 -17.01
CA PRO A 487 -3.29 -9.82 -16.44
C PRO A 487 -1.85 -10.07 -15.98
N ILE A 488 -1.69 -10.77 -14.85
CA ILE A 488 -0.36 -11.16 -14.36
C ILE A 488 0.36 -11.99 -15.43
N GLY A 489 1.56 -11.54 -15.80
CA GLY A 489 2.39 -12.22 -16.80
C GLY A 489 2.06 -11.88 -18.26
N SER A 490 1.24 -10.84 -18.53
CA SER A 490 1.05 -10.33 -19.90
C SER A 490 2.12 -9.32 -20.35
N ILE A 491 3.15 -9.08 -19.52
CA ILE A 491 4.33 -8.34 -19.96
C ILE A 491 5.11 -9.25 -20.91
N ASN A 492 4.85 -9.11 -22.21
CA ASN A 492 5.85 -9.46 -23.20
C ASN A 492 7.02 -8.49 -22.98
N ASN A 493 8.13 -9.00 -22.43
CA ASN A 493 9.40 -8.29 -22.27
C ASN A 493 10.04 -8.01 -23.64
N GLU A 494 9.35 -7.38 -24.58
CA GLU A 494 9.96 -7.02 -25.87
C GLU A 494 10.54 -5.60 -25.86
N ASN A 495 10.19 -4.71 -24.92
CA ASN A 495 10.65 -3.30 -24.97
C ASN A 495 11.18 -2.71 -23.64
N LEU A 496 11.62 -3.54 -22.69
CA LEU A 496 12.19 -3.05 -21.40
C LEU A 496 13.52 -3.73 -21.02
N ALA A 497 14.14 -4.47 -21.94
CA ALA A 497 15.47 -5.02 -21.70
C ALA A 497 16.51 -3.91 -21.89
N ILE A 498 17.32 -3.66 -20.87
CA ILE A 498 18.53 -2.85 -21.02
C ILE A 498 19.39 -3.59 -22.05
N GLU A 499 19.63 -3.02 -23.22
CA GLU A 499 20.39 -3.72 -24.28
C GLU A 499 21.88 -3.75 -23.98
N LYS A 500 22.43 -2.69 -23.36
CA LYS A 500 23.85 -2.58 -23.01
C LYS A 500 24.02 -2.09 -21.56
N PHE A 501 24.95 -2.71 -20.82
CA PHE A 501 25.23 -2.34 -19.43
C PHE A 501 26.72 -2.44 -19.12
N SER A 502 27.31 -1.36 -18.58
CA SER A 502 28.72 -1.35 -18.22
C SER A 502 28.98 -1.81 -16.79
N LEU A 503 29.98 -2.67 -16.62
CA LEU A 503 30.51 -3.12 -15.34
C LEU A 503 31.94 -2.63 -15.15
N MET A 504 32.18 -2.02 -13.99
CA MET A 504 33.53 -1.77 -13.49
C MET A 504 34.17 -3.09 -13.04
N SER A 505 35.51 -3.20 -13.14
CA SER A 505 36.24 -4.37 -12.61
C SER A 505 35.85 -4.70 -11.16
N GLY A 506 35.26 -5.87 -10.97
CA GLY A 506 34.73 -6.32 -9.69
C GLY A 506 34.10 -7.72 -9.77
N SER A 507 33.64 -8.24 -8.64
CA SER A 507 32.89 -9.51 -8.58
C SER A 507 31.39 -9.20 -8.48
N TYR A 508 30.62 -9.65 -9.46
CA TYR A 508 29.17 -9.51 -9.50
C TYR A 508 28.51 -10.87 -9.55
N THR A 509 27.34 -11.00 -8.95
CA THR A 509 26.54 -12.22 -9.09
C THR A 509 25.51 -12.07 -10.20
N ILE A 510 25.17 -13.17 -10.89
CA ILE A 510 24.11 -13.17 -11.91
C ILE A 510 22.79 -12.65 -11.32
N ARG A 511 22.52 -12.92 -10.03
CA ARG A 511 21.34 -12.40 -9.32
C ARG A 511 21.37 -10.88 -9.17
N GLU A 512 22.53 -10.31 -8.89
CA GLU A 512 22.71 -8.85 -8.76
C GLU A 512 22.55 -8.15 -10.11
N LEU A 513 23.03 -8.79 -11.19
CA LEU A 513 22.84 -8.30 -12.55
C LEU A 513 21.35 -8.33 -12.96
N LEU A 514 20.66 -9.45 -12.73
CA LEU A 514 19.22 -9.53 -12.98
C LEU A 514 18.41 -8.57 -12.08
N GLY A 515 18.86 -8.33 -10.85
CA GLY A 515 18.25 -7.38 -9.92
C GLY A 515 18.37 -5.92 -10.38
N LYS A 516 19.32 -5.60 -11.27
CA LYS A 516 19.46 -4.28 -11.91
C LYS A 516 18.58 -4.12 -13.16
N GLY A 517 17.73 -5.09 -13.48
CA GLY A 517 16.84 -5.05 -14.65
C GLY A 517 17.50 -5.54 -15.94
N LEU A 518 18.68 -6.17 -15.85
CA LEU A 518 19.35 -6.79 -16.98
C LEU A 518 18.63 -8.08 -17.39
N SER A 519 18.48 -8.31 -18.69
CA SER A 519 17.96 -9.54 -19.26
C SER A 519 19.10 -10.51 -19.59
N LEU A 520 18.75 -11.71 -20.07
CA LEU A 520 19.74 -12.66 -20.59
C LEU A 520 20.39 -12.19 -21.90
N ASP A 521 19.74 -11.23 -22.58
CA ASP A 521 20.16 -10.67 -23.86
C ASP A 521 20.87 -9.32 -23.69
N THR A 522 21.03 -8.83 -22.45
CA THR A 522 21.79 -7.61 -22.16
C THR A 522 23.28 -7.83 -22.39
N GLU A 523 23.87 -7.04 -23.28
CA GLU A 523 25.30 -7.00 -23.54
C GLU A 523 26.03 -6.31 -22.38
N ILE A 524 26.98 -7.02 -21.78
CA ILE A 524 27.77 -6.51 -20.64
C ILE A 524 29.12 -6.02 -21.16
N ILE A 525 29.37 -4.73 -21.01
CA ILE A 525 30.64 -4.11 -21.39
C ILE A 525 31.48 -3.97 -20.11
N VAL A 526 32.71 -4.49 -20.10
CA VAL A 526 33.56 -4.48 -18.90
C VAL A 526 34.75 -3.57 -19.13
N ASN A 527 34.97 -2.60 -18.24
CA ASN A 527 36.08 -1.64 -18.26
C ASN A 527 36.06 -0.61 -19.41
N GLU A 528 34.88 -0.22 -19.89
CA GLU A 528 34.71 0.99 -20.70
C GLU A 528 33.71 1.93 -20.01
N GLU A 529 34.08 3.21 -19.89
CA GLU A 529 33.17 4.26 -19.42
C GLU A 529 32.07 4.47 -20.47
N VAL A 530 30.85 4.11 -20.11
CA VAL A 530 29.67 4.53 -20.88
C VAL A 530 29.46 6.00 -20.55
N ILE A 531 29.49 6.85 -21.58
CA ILE A 531 29.11 8.26 -21.47
C ILE A 531 27.65 8.29 -21.00
N GLU A 532 27.38 8.95 -19.87
CA GLU A 532 26.11 8.93 -19.12
C GLU A 532 24.87 9.43 -19.89
N GLU A 533 24.97 9.78 -21.18
CA GLU A 533 23.85 10.35 -21.96
C GLU A 533 22.81 9.32 -22.45
N GLU A 534 23.06 8.01 -22.36
CA GLU A 534 22.08 6.96 -22.73
C GLU A 534 21.46 6.19 -21.55
N LEU A 535 21.68 6.66 -20.31
CA LEU A 535 20.83 6.23 -19.20
C LEU A 535 19.53 7.01 -19.30
N GLY A 536 18.47 6.34 -19.75
CA GLY A 536 17.11 6.85 -19.68
C GLY A 536 16.78 7.25 -18.23
N GLU A 537 17.05 8.51 -17.90
CA GLU A 537 16.59 9.12 -16.67
C GLU A 537 15.07 9.08 -16.71
N THR A 538 14.48 8.16 -15.96
CA THR A 538 13.15 8.39 -15.42
C THR A 538 13.22 9.70 -14.64
N LYS A 539 12.84 10.81 -15.28
CA LYS A 539 12.69 12.13 -14.66
C LYS A 539 11.87 11.99 -13.37
N ILE A 540 12.56 11.89 -12.25
CA ILE A 540 11.98 12.10 -10.94
C ILE A 540 11.83 13.62 -10.84
N ARG A 541 10.65 14.12 -11.20
CA ARG A 541 10.23 15.48 -10.85
C ARG A 541 10.06 15.51 -9.33
N VAL A 542 11.13 15.84 -8.61
CA VAL A 542 11.06 16.29 -7.22
C VAL A 542 10.53 17.72 -7.25
N SER A 543 9.24 17.89 -6.94
CA SER A 543 8.70 19.21 -6.63
C SER A 543 9.10 19.58 -5.20
N ALA A 544 10.21 20.28 -5.04
CA ALA A 544 10.46 21.12 -3.89
C ALA A 544 10.18 22.57 -4.29
N GLY A 545 9.35 23.25 -3.49
CA GLY A 545 8.85 24.59 -3.77
C GLY A 545 9.90 25.70 -3.66
N LEU A 546 9.75 26.70 -4.53
CA LEU A 546 9.97 28.13 -4.37
C LEU A 546 10.94 28.58 -3.26
N HIS A 547 12.11 29.08 -3.68
CA HIS A 547 12.47 30.49 -3.44
C HIS A 547 13.51 30.97 -4.47
N GLU A 548 13.23 32.16 -5.00
CA GLU A 548 14.04 32.94 -5.94
C GLU A 548 15.37 33.39 -5.33
N THR A 549 16.44 33.33 -6.12
CA THR A 549 17.53 34.33 -6.11
C THR A 549 18.21 34.37 -7.48
N ASP A 550 17.93 35.44 -8.22
CA ASP A 550 18.82 36.24 -9.06
C ASP A 550 19.96 35.56 -9.83
N GLY A 551 19.78 35.55 -11.16
CA GLY A 551 20.67 36.27 -12.06
C GLY A 551 22.03 35.63 -12.34
N VAL A 552 22.05 34.66 -13.25
CA VAL A 552 23.15 34.50 -14.22
C VAL A 552 22.54 34.11 -15.56
N ASP A 553 22.47 35.07 -16.49
CA ASP A 553 22.23 34.80 -17.90
C ASP A 553 23.42 34.00 -18.44
N VAL A 554 23.19 32.71 -18.70
CA VAL A 554 24.02 31.94 -19.62
C VAL A 554 23.22 31.75 -20.88
N SER A 555 23.61 32.46 -21.94
CA SER A 555 23.07 32.32 -23.28
C SER A 555 23.26 30.88 -23.77
N ILE A 556 22.18 30.11 -23.82
CA ILE A 556 22.15 28.80 -24.48
C ILE A 556 22.17 29.05 -25.98
N ILE A 557 23.33 28.90 -26.61
CA ILE A 557 23.41 28.66 -28.05
C ILE A 557 23.01 27.20 -28.23
N SER A 558 21.79 26.94 -28.71
CA SER A 558 21.32 25.59 -29.04
C SER A 558 21.46 25.35 -30.54
N ASP A 559 22.66 25.01 -31.02
CA ASP A 559 22.83 24.48 -32.37
C ASP A 559 22.98 22.96 -32.25
N THR A 560 21.91 22.26 -31.92
CA THR A 560 21.92 20.78 -31.86
C THR A 560 22.06 20.20 -33.27
N ALA A 561 22.81 19.10 -33.41
CA ALA A 561 23.02 18.37 -34.67
C ALA A 561 21.73 18.10 -35.48
N ASP A 562 20.60 17.90 -34.80
CA ASP A 562 19.28 17.69 -35.41
C ASP A 562 18.76 18.92 -36.18
N GLU A 563 19.09 20.13 -35.73
CA GLU A 563 18.67 21.39 -36.35
C GLU A 563 19.44 21.64 -37.66
N VAL A 564 20.69 21.15 -37.74
CA VAL A 564 21.59 21.33 -38.89
C VAL A 564 21.08 20.57 -40.13
N LEU A 565 20.54 19.36 -39.96
CA LEU A 565 19.94 18.61 -41.08
C LEU A 565 18.67 19.29 -41.60
N TRP A 566 17.88 19.92 -40.71
CA TRP A 566 16.74 20.73 -41.11
C TRP A 566 17.15 22.01 -41.82
N GLN A 567 18.18 22.70 -41.35
CA GLN A 567 18.74 23.89 -42.00
C GLN A 567 19.30 23.56 -43.39
N LEU A 568 20.00 22.43 -43.53
CA LEU A 568 20.52 21.96 -44.82
C LEU A 568 19.39 21.56 -45.78
N SER A 569 18.31 20.93 -45.26
CA SER A 569 17.09 20.60 -46.02
C SER A 569 16.35 21.85 -46.49
N ASP A 570 16.23 22.86 -45.63
CA ASP A 570 15.57 24.12 -45.95
C ASP A 570 16.42 24.94 -46.95
N TYR A 571 17.75 24.97 -46.80
CA TYR A 571 18.68 25.60 -47.76
C TYR A 571 18.63 24.97 -49.16
N LEU A 572 18.56 23.63 -49.26
CA LEU A 572 18.38 22.92 -50.53
C LEU A 572 17.09 23.36 -51.25
N LYS A 573 15.99 23.51 -50.50
CA LYS A 573 14.69 23.92 -51.05
C LYS A 573 14.65 25.38 -51.45
N GLU A 574 15.18 26.27 -50.61
CA GLU A 574 15.16 27.72 -50.87
C GLU A 574 15.98 28.11 -52.10
N ASN A 575 17.06 27.37 -52.38
CA ASN A 575 17.96 27.63 -53.51
C ASN A 575 17.72 26.72 -54.73
N ASP A 576 16.70 25.86 -54.71
CA ASP A 576 16.38 24.87 -55.76
C ASP A 576 17.58 23.99 -56.16
N LEU A 577 18.35 23.55 -55.15
CA LEU A 577 19.55 22.74 -55.32
C LEU A 577 19.26 21.26 -55.05
N LYS A 578 19.97 20.36 -55.73
CA LYS A 578 19.95 18.92 -55.40
C LYS A 578 21.05 18.60 -54.38
N ILE A 579 20.88 17.48 -53.68
CA ILE A 579 21.86 16.97 -52.69
C ILE A 579 23.26 16.84 -53.33
N PHE A 580 23.33 16.38 -54.58
CA PHE A 580 24.57 16.30 -55.34
C PHE A 580 25.25 17.66 -55.56
N ASP A 581 24.48 18.73 -55.75
CA ASP A 581 25.01 20.07 -56.00
C ASP A 581 25.63 20.66 -54.73
N ILE A 582 25.11 20.33 -53.55
CA ILE A 582 25.70 20.69 -52.26
C ILE A 582 26.89 19.80 -51.95
N PHE A 583 26.79 18.48 -52.15
CA PHE A 583 27.90 17.56 -51.91
C PHE A 583 29.17 18.04 -52.63
N LYS A 584 29.03 18.43 -53.90
CA LYS A 584 30.13 19.00 -54.70
C LYS A 584 30.65 20.36 -54.21
N GLN A 585 29.84 21.13 -53.51
CA GLN A 585 30.27 22.42 -52.91
C GLN A 585 31.02 22.21 -51.60
N LEU A 586 30.72 21.13 -50.88
CA LEU A 586 31.38 20.76 -49.62
C LEU A 586 32.69 19.99 -49.89
N ASP A 587 32.73 19.18 -50.95
CA ASP A 587 33.89 18.38 -51.38
C ASP A 587 34.94 19.27 -52.09
N GLU A 588 35.84 19.86 -51.31
CA GLU A 588 36.87 20.79 -51.82
C GLU A 588 37.97 20.09 -52.61
N ASP A 589 38.32 18.86 -52.23
CA ASP A 589 39.40 18.10 -52.85
C ASP A 589 38.93 17.17 -53.99
N SER A 590 37.61 17.12 -54.23
CA SER A 590 36.95 16.28 -55.25
C SER A 590 37.19 14.77 -55.03
N SER A 591 37.33 14.35 -53.77
CA SER A 591 37.53 12.95 -53.38
C SER A 591 36.29 12.08 -53.51
N MET A 592 35.12 12.67 -53.75
CA MET A 592 33.80 12.03 -53.74
C MET A 592 33.37 11.48 -52.37
N THR A 593 34.05 11.87 -51.30
CA THR A 593 33.66 11.66 -49.90
C THR A 593 33.82 12.97 -49.13
N LEU A 594 33.11 13.14 -48.03
CA LEU A 594 33.24 14.32 -47.17
C LEU A 594 33.88 13.92 -45.86
N SER A 595 35.07 14.46 -45.58
CA SER A 595 35.65 14.37 -44.24
C SER A 595 34.90 15.25 -43.24
N ALA A 596 35.02 14.95 -41.95
CA ALA A 596 34.47 15.81 -40.90
C ALA A 596 34.97 17.27 -41.00
N TYR A 597 36.21 17.45 -41.43
CA TYR A 597 36.76 18.79 -41.65
C TYR A 597 36.05 19.53 -42.80
N GLU A 598 35.90 18.88 -43.96
CA GLU A 598 35.24 19.47 -45.14
C GLU A 598 33.76 19.73 -44.88
N PHE A 599 33.10 18.82 -44.18
CA PHE A 599 31.70 18.98 -43.82
C PHE A 599 31.50 20.19 -42.90
N ARG A 600 32.37 20.38 -41.90
CA ARG A 600 32.34 21.56 -41.01
C ARG A 600 32.63 22.86 -41.75
N GLU A 601 33.73 22.91 -42.48
CA GLU A 601 34.13 24.13 -43.19
C GLU A 601 33.08 24.50 -44.24
N GLY A 602 32.50 23.51 -44.90
CA GLY A 602 31.42 23.69 -45.84
C GLY A 602 30.13 24.22 -45.20
N LEU A 603 29.68 23.67 -44.07
CA LEU A 603 28.52 24.20 -43.32
C LEU A 603 28.75 25.65 -42.85
N ASN A 604 29.96 25.97 -42.41
CA ASN A 604 30.33 27.32 -41.98
C ASN A 604 30.38 28.30 -43.17
N LYS A 605 30.95 27.87 -44.31
CA LYS A 605 30.99 28.67 -45.56
C LYS A 605 29.60 28.96 -46.11
N LEU A 606 28.67 28.01 -46.00
CA LEU A 606 27.28 28.19 -46.41
C LEU A 606 26.46 29.01 -45.39
N GLY A 607 27.06 29.37 -44.24
CA GLY A 607 26.40 30.13 -43.17
C GLY A 607 25.28 29.36 -42.47
N LEU A 608 25.32 28.02 -42.53
CA LEU A 608 24.28 27.16 -41.99
C LEU A 608 24.50 26.87 -40.51
N ALA A 609 25.72 26.48 -40.12
CA ALA A 609 26.06 26.20 -38.74
C ALA A 609 27.54 26.44 -38.46
N ASN A 610 27.86 26.86 -37.23
CA ASN A 610 29.23 26.99 -36.73
C ASN A 610 29.46 26.05 -35.55
N LEU A 611 29.64 24.76 -35.88
CA LEU A 611 29.71 23.70 -34.89
C LEU A 611 31.15 23.51 -34.36
N PRO A 612 31.32 23.26 -33.05
CA PRO A 612 32.60 22.82 -32.50
C PRO A 612 32.98 21.43 -33.06
N PRO A 613 34.28 21.07 -33.12
CA PRO A 613 34.75 19.85 -33.77
C PRO A 613 33.99 18.57 -33.35
N HIS A 614 33.76 18.41 -32.04
CA HIS A 614 33.10 17.23 -31.49
C HIS A 614 31.61 17.08 -31.87
N GLU A 615 30.92 18.17 -32.25
CA GLU A 615 29.53 18.09 -32.73
C GLU A 615 29.45 17.73 -34.21
N VAL A 616 30.44 18.18 -34.99
CA VAL A 616 30.60 17.77 -36.39
C VAL A 616 30.97 16.29 -36.45
N ASP A 617 31.89 15.83 -35.61
CA ASP A 617 32.28 14.43 -35.55
C ASP A 617 31.06 13.55 -35.20
N ARG A 618 30.19 14.01 -34.28
CA ARG A 618 28.91 13.34 -34.00
C ARG A 618 27.99 13.29 -35.22
N LEU A 619 27.84 14.40 -35.94
CA LEU A 619 26.98 14.48 -37.12
C LEU A 619 27.51 13.62 -38.28
N VAL A 620 28.83 13.58 -38.48
CA VAL A 620 29.49 12.73 -39.48
C VAL A 620 29.32 11.26 -39.14
N ASN A 621 29.57 10.87 -37.88
CA ASN A 621 29.37 9.49 -37.43
C ASN A 621 27.90 9.03 -37.52
N ALA A 622 26.93 9.95 -37.41
CA ALA A 622 25.52 9.64 -37.57
C ALA A 622 25.12 9.45 -39.05
N LEU A 623 25.86 10.06 -39.97
CA LEU A 623 25.62 9.99 -41.41
C LEU A 623 26.40 8.85 -42.08
N ASP A 624 27.58 8.52 -41.55
CA ASP A 624 28.43 7.41 -42.00
C ASP A 624 27.81 6.06 -41.58
N ILE A 625 27.11 5.42 -42.54
CA ILE A 625 26.42 4.14 -42.32
C ILE A 625 27.42 2.98 -42.38
N ASN A 626 28.48 3.13 -43.16
CA ASN A 626 29.42 2.05 -43.43
C ASN A 626 30.60 2.00 -42.45
N GLY A 627 30.81 3.07 -41.67
CA GLY A 627 31.78 3.17 -40.59
C GLY A 627 33.21 3.46 -41.04
N ASP A 628 33.42 4.08 -42.21
CA ASP A 628 34.75 4.43 -42.74
C ASP A 628 35.27 5.81 -42.29
N GLY A 629 34.47 6.56 -41.53
CA GLY A 629 34.78 7.87 -40.96
C GLY A 629 34.57 9.03 -41.93
N MET A 630 33.95 8.79 -43.09
CA MET A 630 33.68 9.79 -44.13
C MET A 630 32.21 9.70 -44.56
N ILE A 631 31.66 10.76 -45.16
CA ILE A 631 30.27 10.73 -45.67
C ILE A 631 30.32 10.60 -47.20
N ASP A 632 29.76 9.53 -47.74
CA ASP A 632 29.57 9.39 -49.17
C ASP A 632 28.23 10.00 -49.66
N LEU A 633 28.09 10.14 -50.98
CA LEU A 633 26.89 10.74 -51.56
C LEU A 633 25.60 9.92 -51.26
N PRO A 634 25.59 8.58 -51.38
CA PRO A 634 24.48 7.75 -50.89
C PRO A 634 24.07 8.00 -49.44
N GLU A 635 25.03 8.07 -48.52
CA GLU A 635 24.85 8.31 -47.08
C GLU A 635 24.24 9.68 -46.81
N LEU A 636 24.80 10.73 -47.41
CA LEU A 636 24.22 12.07 -47.33
C LEU A 636 22.79 12.10 -47.92
N GLY A 637 22.55 11.34 -48.98
CA GLY A 637 21.23 11.20 -49.59
C GLY A 637 20.20 10.53 -48.68
N LEU A 638 20.61 9.48 -47.96
CA LEU A 638 19.75 8.72 -47.03
C LEU A 638 19.32 9.56 -45.84
N ALA A 639 20.17 10.47 -45.37
CA ALA A 639 19.87 11.41 -44.28
C ALA A 639 18.60 12.26 -44.50
N PHE A 640 18.27 12.56 -45.76
CA PHE A 640 17.08 13.34 -46.12
C PHE A 640 15.85 12.50 -46.43
N THR A 641 15.93 11.18 -46.25
CA THR A 641 14.76 10.31 -46.37
C THR A 641 13.80 10.51 -45.20
N LYS A 642 12.52 10.26 -45.43
CA LYS A 642 11.45 10.48 -44.45
C LYS A 642 11.66 9.68 -43.15
N ASP A 643 12.35 8.55 -43.24
CA ASP A 643 12.56 7.64 -42.10
C ASP A 643 13.80 7.99 -41.28
N MET A 644 14.71 8.83 -41.80
CA MET A 644 15.96 9.23 -41.13
C MET A 644 16.03 10.70 -40.74
N MET A 645 15.16 11.58 -41.24
CA MET A 645 15.11 12.95 -40.74
C MET A 645 14.56 12.99 -39.30
N PRO A 646 15.23 13.70 -38.37
CA PRO A 646 14.75 13.86 -37.00
C PRO A 646 13.42 14.62 -36.99
N ALA A 647 12.53 14.33 -36.04
CA ALA A 647 11.23 15.00 -35.96
C ALA A 647 11.42 16.53 -35.79
N LYS A 648 10.83 17.34 -36.69
CA LYS A 648 10.92 18.81 -36.60
C LYS A 648 10.23 19.30 -35.32
N ILE A 649 11.01 19.71 -34.32
CA ILE A 649 10.49 20.32 -33.10
C ILE A 649 10.04 21.74 -33.44
N ILE A 650 8.73 21.93 -33.59
CA ILE A 650 8.15 23.26 -33.78
C ILE A 650 8.05 23.91 -32.39
N LYS A 651 8.96 24.84 -32.08
CA LYS A 651 8.83 25.69 -30.89
C LYS A 651 7.55 26.55 -31.03
N PRO A 652 6.75 26.76 -29.97
CA PRO A 652 5.53 27.55 -30.06
C PRO A 652 5.89 28.99 -30.47
N SER A 653 5.28 29.49 -31.53
CA SER A 653 5.49 30.85 -32.05
C SER A 653 4.98 31.87 -31.04
N GLU A 654 5.83 32.83 -30.66
CA GLU A 654 5.39 34.13 -30.15
C GLU A 654 4.52 34.81 -31.22
N ASN A 655 3.28 35.16 -30.89
CA ASN A 655 2.29 35.67 -31.84
C ASN A 655 2.41 37.19 -31.99
N ASN A 656 3.30 37.64 -32.88
CA ASN A 656 3.40 39.05 -33.26
C ASN A 656 2.06 39.56 -33.89
N PRO A 657 1.60 40.80 -33.61
CA PRO A 657 0.30 41.34 -34.04
C PRO A 657 0.09 41.36 -35.56
N ALA A 658 1.18 41.35 -36.34
CA ALA A 658 1.12 41.23 -37.80
C ALA A 658 0.48 39.91 -38.28
N ASN A 659 0.60 38.81 -37.52
CA ASN A 659 0.07 37.50 -37.88
C ASN A 659 -1.41 37.31 -37.52
N LEU A 660 -1.92 37.96 -36.47
CA LEU A 660 -3.34 37.90 -36.08
C LEU A 660 -4.26 38.42 -37.19
N SER A 661 -3.79 39.41 -37.96
CA SER A 661 -4.53 39.95 -39.10
C SER A 661 -4.77 38.95 -40.25
N LYS A 662 -3.95 37.89 -40.34
CA LYS A 662 -4.04 36.87 -41.40
C LYS A 662 -4.96 35.69 -41.04
N LEU A 663 -5.28 35.50 -39.76
CA LEU A 663 -6.13 34.41 -39.27
C LEU A 663 -7.59 34.61 -39.64
N LYS A 664 -8.37 33.53 -39.79
CA LYS A 664 -9.81 33.64 -39.98
C LYS A 664 -10.48 34.07 -38.68
N LYS A 665 -11.66 34.71 -38.78
CA LYS A 665 -12.39 35.17 -37.58
C LYS A 665 -12.69 34.03 -36.60
N SER A 666 -12.95 32.82 -37.10
CA SER A 666 -13.19 31.64 -36.25
C SER A 666 -11.98 31.25 -35.41
N GLU A 667 -10.78 31.33 -35.96
CA GLU A 667 -9.53 31.02 -35.25
C GLU A 667 -9.24 32.09 -34.19
N LEU A 668 -9.55 33.35 -34.49
CA LEU A 668 -9.42 34.45 -33.53
C LEU A 668 -10.42 34.34 -32.36
N ILE A 669 -11.60 33.76 -32.59
CA ILE A 669 -12.59 33.48 -31.54
C ILE A 669 -12.08 32.39 -30.60
N GLU A 670 -11.53 31.29 -31.14
CA GLU A 670 -10.96 30.22 -30.31
C GLU A 670 -9.81 30.73 -29.44
N ILE A 671 -8.90 31.54 -30.00
CA ILE A 671 -7.79 32.15 -29.26
C ILE A 671 -8.30 33.09 -28.17
N ALA A 672 -9.34 33.89 -28.46
CA ALA A 672 -9.93 34.79 -27.48
C ALA A 672 -10.63 34.02 -26.34
N ASP A 673 -11.39 32.97 -26.65
CA ASP A 673 -12.06 32.15 -25.65
C ASP A 673 -11.06 31.38 -24.77
N GLU A 674 -9.94 30.92 -25.33
CA GLU A 674 -8.86 30.24 -24.59
C GLU A 674 -8.13 31.20 -23.63
N LYS A 675 -7.94 32.47 -24.04
CA LYS A 675 -7.38 33.52 -23.19
C LYS A 675 -8.41 34.17 -22.24
N GLY A 676 -9.70 33.84 -22.36
CA GLY A 676 -10.77 34.44 -21.54
C GLY A 676 -11.16 35.87 -21.95
N ILE A 677 -10.81 36.29 -23.17
CA ILE A 677 -11.14 37.58 -23.76
C ILE A 677 -12.50 37.50 -24.46
N ASP A 678 -13.31 38.56 -24.36
CA ASP A 678 -14.59 38.62 -25.10
C ASP A 678 -14.37 38.46 -26.62
N SER A 679 -14.95 37.40 -27.19
CA SER A 679 -14.85 37.02 -28.60
C SER A 679 -15.96 37.60 -29.48
N SER A 680 -16.80 38.49 -28.93
CA SER A 680 -17.89 39.15 -29.66
C SER A 680 -17.40 40.30 -30.56
N GLY A 681 -18.09 40.55 -31.69
CA GLY A 681 -17.82 41.71 -32.58
C GLY A 681 -17.22 41.34 -33.94
N THR A 682 -16.57 42.30 -34.62
CA THR A 682 -15.93 42.09 -35.92
C THR A 682 -14.51 41.51 -35.77
N LYS A 683 -13.93 40.97 -36.85
CA LYS A 683 -12.57 40.41 -36.83
C LYS A 683 -11.53 41.41 -36.29
N LYS A 684 -11.70 42.70 -36.60
CA LYS A 684 -10.82 43.76 -36.13
C LYS A 684 -10.96 43.97 -34.61
N ASP A 685 -12.18 43.97 -34.08
CA ASP A 685 -12.44 44.18 -32.65
C ASP A 685 -11.82 43.09 -31.77
N ILE A 686 -11.78 41.84 -32.27
CA ILE A 686 -11.16 40.69 -31.57
C ILE A 686 -9.63 40.81 -31.60
N ILE A 687 -9.07 41.21 -32.73
CA ILE A 687 -7.62 41.45 -32.86
C ILE A 687 -7.19 42.59 -31.93
N ASP A 688 -7.90 43.71 -31.93
CA ASP A 688 -7.56 44.87 -31.09
C ASP A 688 -7.55 44.49 -29.59
N ARG A 689 -8.47 43.62 -29.14
CA ARG A 689 -8.48 43.11 -27.76
C ARG A 689 -7.35 42.12 -27.46
N LEU A 690 -7.05 41.23 -28.40
CA LEU A 690 -5.94 40.28 -28.27
C LEU A 690 -4.58 40.97 -28.19
N VAL A 691 -4.44 42.12 -28.86
CA VAL A 691 -3.21 42.93 -28.84
C VAL A 691 -3.09 43.74 -27.55
N ILE A 692 -4.19 44.28 -27.01
CA ILE A 692 -4.18 45.07 -25.77
C ILE A 692 -3.78 44.22 -24.54
N GLU A 693 -4.01 42.92 -24.55
CA GLU A 693 -3.65 42.04 -23.43
C GLU A 693 -2.19 41.55 -23.48
N GLU A 694 -1.48 41.79 -24.59
CA GLU A 694 -0.05 41.43 -24.74
C GLU A 694 0.91 42.61 -24.44
N GLU A 695 0.39 43.83 -24.24
CA GLU A 695 1.12 44.99 -23.66
C GLU A 695 0.89 45.09 -22.14
#